data_AF-A0A2U3EPL1-F1
#
_entry.id   AF-A0A2U3EPL1-F1
#
_cell.length_a   1.000
_cell.length_b   1.000
_cell.length_c   1.000
_cell.angle_alpha   90.00
_cell.angle_beta   90.00
_cell.angle_gamma   90.00
#
_symmetry.space_group_name_H-M   'P 1'
#
loop_
_entity.id
_entity.type
_entity.pdbx_description
1 polymer ?
#
loop_
_entity_poly.entity_id
_entity_poly.type
_entity_poly.pdbx_seq_one_letter_code
_entity_poly.pdbx_strand_id
1 'polypeptide(L)'
;MSAPPPGPPDSSYVVDPRLRLSSHLSRLLVARTAKSPPRSPRALRQGTMSAPLPVSRCVQRSARAVSRLRPRRAVGAAALRPVAAPRTFAVLRTVASVPLPGARAFSTGARLRVEDSAEEAFDPSSIERESDQVDVCIVGGGPAGLSAAIRLKQLANEAGNDDFRVLVLEKAGDMGAHILSGAVIQPTAISELIPDWLDESNPNRFEHATPAGTDKMRFLTKTSSLPVPTPPQMSNHGNYIVSLNQFVKWLGERAEEVGVEVYPGFAAAEVLYGSDGSVKGVATNDLGIGRDGQPKDTFERGMEFHARVTMFGEGCHGSLTKQVIKKFDLRKDSQHQTYGIGLKEVWEVEPEKFEKGLVVHAMGYPLPSSTYGGSFMYHFGDNLVALGLVVALDYENPWMSPYQEFQKMKHHPMFKNVLEGGKCISYGARALVEGGFQSIPNVAFPGGALIGDSAGFVNVPKVKGTHNAMKSGMLAAEAAWGALNQSNDGTVFLYDYEDSLRKSSIWKELKEVRNMRPSFHTPLGLYGGMAYSGLEAFVLKGRVPWTLKHKKPDYAATKPADQFTKIEYEKPDGKISFDILTSVSRTGTNHEEDQPVHLQVKDWDAHTDKAWPPFKGLENRFCPAGVYEYVEDESKPHGVRFQINSQNCIHCKTCDIKAPQQDINWQVPQGGEGPKYYMT
;
A
#
# COMPACT_ATOMS: atom_id res chain seq x y z
N MET A 1 13.51 18.71 52.11
CA MET A 1 13.96 17.97 53.31
C MET A 1 13.32 16.60 53.28
N SER A 2 14.16 15.58 53.42
CA SER A 2 13.97 14.18 53.03
C SER A 2 13.14 13.40 54.04
N ALA A 3 12.26 12.51 53.56
CA ALA A 3 11.64 11.45 54.37
C ALA A 3 12.27 10.08 53.98
N PRO A 4 12.74 9.27 54.94
CA PRO A 4 13.26 7.92 54.72
C PRO A 4 12.17 6.82 54.91
N PRO A 5 12.46 5.54 54.58
CA PRO A 5 11.48 4.52 54.18
C PRO A 5 11.04 3.60 55.34
N PRO A 6 10.01 2.74 55.16
CA PRO A 6 9.75 1.62 56.07
C PRO A 6 10.37 0.31 55.55
N GLY A 7 11.11 -0.36 56.44
CA GLY A 7 11.52 -1.76 56.34
C GLY A 7 10.64 -2.71 57.19
N PRO A 8 10.88 -4.04 57.12
CA PRO A 8 9.92 -5.13 57.40
C PRO A 8 10.04 -5.73 58.82
N PRO A 9 9.30 -6.80 59.19
CA PRO A 9 9.83 -8.18 59.02
C PRO A 9 8.83 -9.36 58.86
N ASP A 10 9.33 -10.44 58.24
CA ASP A 10 9.26 -11.91 58.53
C ASP A 10 7.94 -12.62 58.97
N SER A 11 7.63 -13.90 58.69
CA SER A 11 8.47 -15.08 58.47
C SER A 11 7.70 -16.28 57.83
N SER A 12 8.35 -16.94 56.86
CA SER A 12 8.52 -18.39 56.62
C SER A 12 7.42 -19.44 56.88
N TYR A 13 7.15 -20.28 55.86
CA TYR A 13 7.36 -21.74 55.93
C TYR A 13 7.63 -22.33 54.53
N VAL A 14 8.65 -23.17 54.44
CA VAL A 14 9.18 -23.90 53.27
C VAL A 14 9.08 -25.39 53.56
N VAL A 15 8.66 -26.25 52.62
CA VAL A 15 9.17 -27.64 52.47
C VAL A 15 9.03 -28.13 51.01
N ASP A 16 10.11 -28.70 50.48
CA ASP A 16 10.38 -29.27 49.14
C ASP A 16 10.17 -30.83 49.13
N PRO A 17 10.45 -31.68 48.09
CA PRO A 17 9.57 -32.76 47.68
C PRO A 17 10.21 -34.17 47.80
N ARG A 18 9.45 -35.21 47.40
CA ARG A 18 9.84 -36.44 46.66
C ARG A 18 9.28 -37.76 47.21
N LEU A 19 8.77 -38.56 46.25
CA LEU A 19 8.79 -40.04 46.13
C LEU A 19 7.78 -40.92 46.90
N ARG A 20 6.85 -41.52 46.12
CA ARG A 20 6.77 -42.96 45.70
C ARG A 20 5.50 -43.78 46.06
N LEU A 21 5.15 -44.63 45.06
CA LEU A 21 4.39 -45.91 45.05
C LEU A 21 2.86 -45.83 44.89
N SER A 22 2.32 -46.18 43.70
CA SER A 22 1.85 -47.50 43.18
C SER A 22 0.36 -47.71 43.50
N SER A 23 -0.53 -48.35 42.74
CA SER A 23 -0.54 -49.27 41.59
C SER A 23 -2.02 -49.61 41.25
N HIS A 24 -2.36 -49.86 39.98
CA HIS A 24 -3.39 -50.80 39.40
C HIS A 24 -3.82 -50.24 38.02
N LEU A 25 -3.42 -50.79 36.84
CA LEU A 25 -3.81 -52.05 36.15
C LEU A 25 -5.34 -52.28 36.18
N SER A 26 -6.08 -52.50 35.09
CA SER A 26 -5.75 -53.21 33.85
C SER A 26 -6.91 -53.15 32.81
N ARG A 27 -6.54 -53.29 31.51
CA ARG A 27 -7.27 -53.93 30.37
C ARG A 27 -8.43 -53.14 29.72
N LEU A 28 -8.64 -53.13 28.39
CA LEU A 28 -8.35 -54.10 27.31
C LEU A 28 -8.03 -53.43 25.95
N LEU A 29 -7.05 -54.00 25.23
CA LEU A 29 -6.89 -53.93 23.75
C LEU A 29 -7.95 -54.81 23.07
N VAL A 30 -8.32 -54.51 21.80
CA VAL A 30 -8.16 -55.43 20.64
C VAL A 30 -8.09 -54.62 19.35
N ALA A 31 -7.03 -54.88 18.58
CA ALA A 31 -6.80 -54.44 17.20
C ALA A 31 -7.55 -55.30 16.18
N ARG A 32 -7.85 -54.77 14.98
CA ARG A 32 -7.92 -55.60 13.77
C ARG A 32 -7.50 -54.84 12.50
N THR A 33 -6.60 -55.52 11.80
CA THR A 33 -5.93 -55.29 10.52
C THR A 33 -6.80 -55.66 9.31
N ALA A 34 -6.54 -55.06 8.13
CA ALA A 34 -6.46 -55.65 6.77
C ALA A 34 -6.77 -54.59 5.69
N LYS A 35 -5.84 -54.22 4.79
CA LYS A 35 -5.50 -54.85 3.49
C LYS A 35 -6.59 -54.78 2.40
N SER A 36 -6.35 -53.84 1.45
CA SER A 36 -6.37 -54.02 -0.02
C SER A 36 -7.71 -53.99 -0.80
N PRO A 37 -7.68 -53.60 -2.11
CA PRO A 37 -8.78 -52.98 -2.87
C PRO A 37 -9.46 -53.93 -3.88
N PRO A 38 -10.45 -53.43 -4.66
CA PRO A 38 -10.42 -53.68 -6.11
C PRO A 38 -10.88 -52.46 -6.96
N ARG A 39 -10.16 -52.11 -8.03
CA ARG A 39 -10.42 -52.39 -9.46
C ARG A 39 -11.65 -51.69 -10.09
N SER A 40 -11.33 -50.84 -11.07
CA SER A 40 -12.12 -50.53 -12.27
C SER A 40 -12.59 -51.78 -13.03
N PRO A 41 -13.60 -51.62 -13.90
CA PRO A 41 -13.42 -52.07 -15.27
C PRO A 41 -13.83 -51.03 -16.34
N ARG A 42 -13.15 -51.18 -17.48
CA ARG A 42 -13.33 -50.48 -18.75
C ARG A 42 -14.54 -51.01 -19.54
N ALA A 43 -15.18 -50.08 -20.26
CA ALA A 43 -15.54 -50.11 -21.68
C ALA A 43 -16.84 -50.76 -22.23
N LEU A 44 -17.47 -49.94 -23.09
CA LEU A 44 -18.15 -50.22 -24.38
C LEU A 44 -19.61 -50.73 -24.42
N ARG A 45 -20.50 -49.83 -24.88
CA ARG A 45 -21.51 -49.99 -25.97
C ARG A 45 -22.19 -48.62 -26.19
N GLN A 46 -21.86 -47.87 -27.25
CA GLN A 46 -22.57 -47.82 -28.54
C GLN A 46 -24.11 -47.84 -28.44
N GLY A 47 -24.71 -46.67 -28.68
CA GLY A 47 -26.12 -46.42 -28.94
C GLY A 47 -26.27 -45.04 -29.57
N THR A 48 -27.02 -44.97 -30.65
CA THR A 48 -26.96 -44.01 -31.76
C THR A 48 -28.05 -42.93 -31.71
N MET A 49 -27.80 -41.83 -32.45
CA MET A 49 -28.73 -40.77 -32.93
C MET A 49 -29.17 -39.73 -31.88
N SER A 50 -29.06 -38.42 -32.11
CA SER A 50 -29.70 -37.66 -33.20
C SER A 50 -29.06 -36.27 -33.36
N ALA A 51 -28.90 -35.82 -34.61
CA ALA A 51 -28.44 -34.47 -34.97
C ALA A 51 -29.54 -33.41 -34.83
N PRO A 52 -29.20 -32.11 -34.68
CA PRO A 52 -30.17 -31.02 -34.60
C PRO A 52 -30.54 -30.48 -36.00
N LEU A 53 -31.81 -30.07 -36.15
CA LEU A 53 -32.32 -29.34 -37.32
C LEU A 53 -32.78 -27.92 -36.91
N PRO A 54 -32.94 -26.99 -37.88
CA PRO A 54 -32.40 -25.65 -37.79
C PRO A 54 -33.49 -24.58 -37.54
N VAL A 55 -33.07 -23.40 -37.09
CA VAL A 55 -33.89 -22.19 -37.14
C VAL A 55 -33.25 -21.19 -38.10
N SER A 56 -34.01 -20.82 -39.13
CA SER A 56 -33.66 -19.81 -40.13
C SER A 56 -34.11 -18.41 -39.70
N ARG A 57 -33.20 -17.45 -39.93
CA ARG A 57 -33.37 -16.08 -40.50
C ARG A 57 -34.44 -15.14 -39.89
N CYS A 58 -33.97 -13.96 -39.47
CA CYS A 58 -34.06 -12.75 -40.30
C CYS A 58 -33.03 -11.68 -39.87
N VAL A 59 -32.54 -10.93 -40.86
CA VAL A 59 -31.47 -9.93 -40.82
C VAL A 59 -32.05 -8.57 -41.25
N GLN A 60 -31.40 -7.49 -40.78
CA GLN A 60 -31.29 -6.12 -41.31
C GLN A 60 -31.75 -5.09 -40.27
N ARG A 61 -31.11 -3.94 -40.03
CA ARG A 61 -29.92 -3.22 -40.54
C ARG A 61 -29.73 -2.09 -39.49
N SER A 62 -28.54 -1.61 -39.14
CA SER A 62 -27.83 -0.58 -39.91
C SER A 62 -26.52 -0.23 -39.19
N ALA A 63 -25.40 -0.27 -39.92
CA ALA A 63 -24.13 0.34 -39.55
C ALA A 63 -23.87 1.54 -40.48
N ARG A 64 -23.27 2.61 -39.96
CA ARG A 64 -22.65 3.67 -40.77
C ARG A 64 -21.22 3.91 -40.29
N ALA A 65 -20.28 3.71 -41.20
CA ALA A 65 -18.91 4.18 -41.13
C ALA A 65 -18.64 5.10 -42.34
N VAL A 66 -17.98 6.24 -42.12
CA VAL A 66 -17.39 7.17 -43.10
C VAL A 66 -16.34 7.98 -42.32
N SER A 67 -15.20 8.45 -42.82
CA SER A 67 -14.18 8.00 -43.76
C SER A 67 -12.97 8.91 -43.47
N ARG A 68 -11.76 8.48 -43.84
CA ARG A 68 -10.52 9.28 -43.74
C ARG A 68 -10.42 10.24 -44.91
N LEU A 69 -9.93 11.46 -44.67
CA LEU A 69 -9.28 12.30 -45.69
C LEU A 69 -8.09 13.07 -45.11
N ARG A 70 -6.92 12.87 -45.73
CA ARG A 70 -5.72 13.73 -45.65
C ARG A 70 -5.85 14.88 -46.66
N PRO A 71 -5.03 15.93 -46.51
CA PRO A 71 -4.24 16.37 -47.67
C PRO A 71 -2.76 16.64 -47.36
N ARG A 72 -1.94 16.56 -48.41
CA ARG A 72 -0.50 16.83 -48.47
C ARG A 72 -0.26 18.26 -49.01
N ARG A 73 0.71 18.95 -48.39
CA ARG A 73 1.69 19.96 -48.87
C ARG A 73 1.38 20.88 -50.07
N ALA A 74 1.63 22.18 -49.85
CA ALA A 74 2.40 23.03 -50.77
C ALA A 74 3.19 24.09 -49.98
N VAL A 75 4.34 24.46 -50.55
CA VAL A 75 5.43 25.32 -50.03
C VAL A 75 5.23 26.76 -50.50
N GLY A 76 5.65 27.75 -49.71
CA GLY A 76 5.83 29.14 -50.17
C GLY A 76 6.32 30.06 -49.05
N ALA A 77 7.60 30.42 -49.11
CA ALA A 77 8.26 31.38 -48.22
C ALA A 77 8.06 32.83 -48.70
N ALA A 78 7.98 33.79 -47.78
CA ALA A 78 8.64 35.10 -47.86
C ALA A 78 8.36 35.95 -46.61
N ALA A 79 9.40 36.63 -46.14
CA ALA A 79 9.47 37.46 -44.95
C ALA A 79 9.00 38.91 -45.20
N LEU A 80 8.61 39.62 -44.12
CA LEU A 80 9.23 40.85 -43.60
C LEU A 80 8.25 41.67 -42.74
N ARG A 81 8.78 42.14 -41.59
CA ARG A 81 8.32 43.16 -40.63
C ARG A 81 8.31 44.58 -41.26
N PRO A 82 8.08 45.72 -40.53
CA PRO A 82 7.56 45.98 -39.16
C PRO A 82 6.55 47.18 -39.04
N VAL A 83 6.14 47.53 -37.79
CA VAL A 83 6.20 48.89 -37.15
C VAL A 83 4.92 49.41 -36.45
N ALA A 84 5.10 49.68 -35.15
CA ALA A 84 4.61 50.74 -34.24
C ALA A 84 3.14 50.87 -33.74
N ALA A 85 3.07 51.09 -32.42
CA ALA A 85 2.00 51.72 -31.63
C ALA A 85 1.90 53.25 -31.88
N PRO A 86 0.87 53.98 -31.38
CA PRO A 86 1.00 54.59 -30.04
C PRO A 86 -0.30 54.91 -29.24
N ARG A 87 -0.10 55.04 -27.91
CA ARG A 87 -0.60 56.00 -26.87
C ARG A 87 -1.95 56.76 -26.98
N THR A 88 -2.78 56.54 -25.94
CA THR A 88 -3.56 57.47 -25.06
C THR A 88 -3.84 58.93 -25.46
N PHE A 89 -5.08 59.42 -25.28
CA PHE A 89 -5.47 60.49 -24.32
C PHE A 89 -7.00 60.72 -24.30
N ALA A 90 -7.50 61.16 -23.14
CA ALA A 90 -8.91 61.37 -22.78
C ALA A 90 -9.46 62.76 -23.13
N VAL A 91 -10.78 62.91 -23.33
CA VAL A 91 -11.53 64.15 -23.03
C VAL A 91 -12.96 63.82 -22.55
N LEU A 92 -13.35 64.54 -21.50
CA LEU A 92 -14.59 64.50 -20.71
C LEU A 92 -15.68 65.46 -21.27
N ARG A 93 -16.89 65.36 -20.70
CA ARG A 93 -18.03 66.34 -20.63
C ARG A 93 -19.15 66.25 -21.68
N THR A 94 -20.45 66.42 -21.39
CA THR A 94 -21.34 66.34 -20.20
C THR A 94 -22.80 66.56 -20.71
N VAL A 95 -23.81 65.87 -20.12
CA VAL A 95 -25.16 66.37 -19.66
C VAL A 95 -26.18 66.77 -20.79
N ALA A 96 -27.50 66.48 -20.82
CA ALA A 96 -28.54 66.15 -19.82
C ALA A 96 -29.81 65.43 -20.40
N SER A 97 -30.53 64.70 -19.53
CA SER A 97 -32.00 64.51 -19.34
C SER A 97 -32.97 64.24 -20.52
N VAL A 98 -33.62 63.06 -20.68
CA VAL A 98 -34.85 62.47 -20.00
C VAL A 98 -36.18 63.10 -20.52
N PRO A 99 -37.24 62.35 -20.96
CA PRO A 99 -38.00 61.36 -20.13
C PRO A 99 -38.52 60.04 -20.76
N LEU A 100 -38.86 59.14 -19.82
CA LEU A 100 -39.44 57.76 -19.78
C LEU A 100 -40.84 57.58 -20.44
N PRO A 101 -41.47 56.37 -20.54
CA PRO A 101 -41.27 55.13 -19.75
C PRO A 101 -41.39 53.76 -20.48
N GLY A 102 -40.87 52.69 -19.86
CA GLY A 102 -41.37 51.33 -20.12
C GLY A 102 -40.44 50.16 -19.78
N ALA A 103 -40.79 49.43 -18.70
CA ALA A 103 -40.57 48.00 -18.44
C ALA A 103 -39.32 47.51 -17.66
N ARG A 104 -39.67 47.00 -16.46
CA ARG A 104 -39.16 45.82 -15.71
C ARG A 104 -37.75 45.87 -15.11
N ALA A 105 -37.74 45.99 -13.78
CA ALA A 105 -36.57 45.91 -12.92
C ALA A 105 -36.06 44.46 -12.81
N PHE A 106 -34.79 44.25 -13.18
CA PHE A 106 -33.96 43.23 -12.57
C PHE A 106 -33.32 43.87 -11.32
N SER A 107 -33.60 43.33 -10.13
CA SER A 107 -32.86 43.71 -8.93
C SER A 107 -31.44 43.18 -9.06
N THR A 108 -30.50 44.08 -9.35
CA THR A 108 -29.08 43.81 -9.15
C THR A 108 -28.84 43.79 -7.65
N GLY A 109 -28.72 42.58 -7.09
CA GLY A 109 -28.20 42.39 -5.74
C GLY A 109 -26.82 43.04 -5.64
N ALA A 110 -26.64 43.78 -4.55
CA ALA A 110 -25.46 44.60 -4.30
C ALA A 110 -24.16 43.83 -4.54
N ARG A 111 -23.26 44.41 -5.34
CA ARG A 111 -21.83 44.09 -5.25
C ARG A 111 -21.40 44.51 -3.85
N LEU A 112 -21.21 43.53 -2.97
CA LEU A 112 -20.46 43.72 -1.73
C LEU A 112 -19.08 44.24 -2.13
N ARG A 113 -18.85 45.53 -1.88
CA ARG A 113 -17.50 46.05 -1.70
C ARG A 113 -16.96 45.33 -0.48
N VAL A 114 -16.04 44.41 -0.70
CA VAL A 114 -15.15 43.92 0.34
C VAL A 114 -14.24 45.11 0.66
N GLU A 115 -14.65 45.90 1.65
CA GLU A 115 -13.77 46.85 2.32
C GLU A 115 -12.84 46.06 3.24
N ASP A 116 -11.57 46.46 3.25
CA ASP A 116 -10.47 45.98 4.10
C ASP A 116 -10.94 45.58 5.50
N SER A 117 -11.19 44.29 5.68
CA SER A 117 -11.13 43.61 6.97
C SER A 117 -10.00 42.61 6.83
N ALA A 118 -9.06 42.62 7.77
CA ALA A 118 -7.96 41.66 7.83
C ALA A 118 -8.53 40.26 7.55
N GLU A 119 -8.08 39.62 6.47
CA GLU A 119 -8.62 38.35 5.98
C GLU A 119 -8.79 37.38 7.15
N GLU A 120 -10.03 37.16 7.58
CA GLU A 120 -10.35 36.04 8.46
C GLU A 120 -9.95 34.80 7.68
N ALA A 121 -8.88 34.13 8.12
CA ALA A 121 -8.40 32.92 7.47
C ALA A 121 -9.58 31.95 7.38
N PHE A 122 -9.90 31.49 6.16
CA PHE A 122 -10.96 30.53 5.94
C PHE A 122 -10.77 29.31 6.84
N ASP A 123 -11.76 29.03 7.68
CA ASP A 123 -11.78 27.87 8.55
C ASP A 123 -12.87 26.89 8.07
N PRO A 124 -12.51 25.82 7.35
CA PRO A 124 -13.46 24.80 6.92
C PRO A 124 -14.30 24.23 8.08
N SER A 125 -13.78 24.25 9.31
CA SER A 125 -14.47 23.68 10.47
C SER A 125 -15.72 24.47 10.88
N SER A 126 -15.89 25.71 10.41
CA SER A 126 -17.12 26.48 10.64
C SER A 126 -18.29 26.03 9.75
N ILE A 127 -18.04 25.18 8.75
CA ILE A 127 -19.05 24.68 7.81
C ILE A 127 -19.42 23.24 8.21
N GLU A 128 -20.72 23.03 8.45
CA GLU A 128 -21.30 21.74 8.78
C GLU A 128 -21.06 20.72 7.65
N ARG A 129 -20.72 19.48 8.02
CA ARG A 129 -20.53 18.37 7.09
C ARG A 129 -21.81 17.56 6.99
N GLU A 130 -22.12 17.06 5.81
CA GLU A 130 -23.09 15.98 5.68
C GLU A 130 -22.55 14.72 6.36
N SER A 131 -23.43 13.91 6.95
CA SER A 131 -23.05 12.70 7.66
C SER A 131 -23.95 11.52 7.29
N ASP A 132 -23.36 10.33 7.16
CA ASP A 132 -24.06 9.05 7.03
C ASP A 132 -23.68 8.10 8.18
N GLN A 133 -24.60 7.17 8.50
CA GLN A 133 -24.44 6.19 9.57
C GLN A 133 -24.38 4.78 9.00
N VAL A 134 -23.33 4.05 9.38
CA VAL A 134 -23.10 2.66 8.97
C VAL A 134 -22.74 1.81 10.20
N ASP A 135 -22.90 0.49 10.12
CA ASP A 135 -22.48 -0.38 11.22
C ASP A 135 -20.96 -0.47 11.28
N VAL A 136 -20.33 -0.65 10.13
CA VAL A 136 -18.87 -0.76 10.00
C VAL A 136 -18.36 0.11 8.86
N CYS A 137 -17.41 0.99 9.16
CA CYS A 137 -16.65 1.74 8.17
C CYS A 137 -15.22 1.17 8.07
N ILE A 138 -14.76 0.90 6.86
CA ILE A 138 -13.45 0.34 6.58
C ILE A 138 -12.66 1.34 5.73
N VAL A 139 -11.52 1.78 6.25
CA VAL A 139 -10.63 2.74 5.56
C VAL A 139 -9.55 1.96 4.81
N GLY A 140 -9.65 1.91 3.48
CA GLY A 140 -8.70 1.26 2.58
C GLY A 140 -9.26 0.01 1.92
N GLY A 141 -9.42 0.06 0.59
CA GLY A 141 -9.90 -1.00 -0.29
C GLY A 141 -8.82 -2.01 -0.69
N GLY A 142 -7.85 -2.29 0.19
CA GLY A 142 -6.82 -3.31 -0.04
C GLY A 142 -7.30 -4.73 0.31
N PRO A 143 -6.44 -5.75 0.17
CA PRO A 143 -6.79 -7.14 0.48
C PRO A 143 -7.35 -7.34 1.90
N ALA A 144 -6.83 -6.62 2.90
CA ALA A 144 -7.35 -6.68 4.26
C ALA A 144 -8.76 -6.10 4.40
N GLY A 145 -8.96 -4.88 3.89
CA GLY A 145 -10.24 -4.17 4.01
C GLY A 145 -11.37 -4.89 3.27
N LEU A 146 -11.13 -5.31 2.02
CA LEU A 146 -12.13 -6.06 1.26
C LEU A 146 -12.43 -7.43 1.86
N SER A 147 -11.43 -8.11 2.43
CA SER A 147 -11.68 -9.40 3.10
C SER A 147 -12.51 -9.23 4.37
N ALA A 148 -12.27 -8.15 5.14
CA ALA A 148 -13.09 -7.82 6.30
C ALA A 148 -14.53 -7.50 5.87
N ALA A 149 -14.70 -6.71 4.81
CA ALA A 149 -16.00 -6.30 4.31
C ALA A 149 -16.84 -7.49 3.82
N ILE A 150 -16.25 -8.33 2.96
CA ILE A 150 -16.89 -9.55 2.44
C ILE A 150 -17.29 -10.46 3.60
N ARG A 151 -16.37 -10.71 4.55
CA ARG A 151 -16.64 -11.61 5.67
C ARG A 151 -17.75 -11.09 6.58
N LEU A 152 -17.79 -9.79 6.85
CA LEU A 152 -18.88 -9.16 7.62
C LEU A 152 -20.24 -9.34 6.93
N LYS A 153 -20.33 -9.05 5.63
CA LYS A 153 -21.58 -9.23 4.89
C LYS A 153 -21.98 -10.69 4.75
N GLN A 154 -21.04 -11.62 4.58
CA GLN A 154 -21.34 -13.06 4.63
C GLN A 154 -21.99 -13.43 5.97
N LEU A 155 -21.42 -13.02 7.11
CA LEU A 155 -21.97 -13.29 8.44
C LEU A 155 -23.35 -12.64 8.64
N ALA A 156 -23.53 -11.41 8.17
CA ALA A 156 -24.82 -10.72 8.25
C ALA A 156 -25.91 -11.41 7.41
N ASN A 157 -25.59 -11.78 6.17
CA ASN A 157 -26.51 -12.47 5.28
C ASN A 157 -26.85 -13.88 5.80
N GLU A 158 -25.88 -14.61 6.36
CA GLU A 158 -26.10 -15.90 7.04
C GLU A 158 -27.05 -15.78 8.24
N ALA A 159 -27.03 -14.64 8.93
CA ALA A 159 -27.93 -14.34 10.04
C ALA A 159 -29.27 -13.72 9.61
N GLY A 160 -29.49 -13.46 8.32
CA GLY A 160 -30.68 -12.79 7.80
C GLY A 160 -30.78 -11.30 8.17
N ASN A 161 -29.65 -10.63 8.42
CA ASN A 161 -29.58 -9.19 8.70
C ASN A 161 -29.19 -8.41 7.44
N ASP A 162 -30.13 -8.27 6.52
CA ASP A 162 -29.92 -7.59 5.24
C ASP A 162 -29.61 -6.09 5.40
N ASP A 163 -30.12 -5.48 6.48
CA ASP A 163 -29.96 -4.06 6.81
C ASP A 163 -28.58 -3.71 7.37
N PHE A 164 -27.72 -4.71 7.66
CA PHE A 164 -26.37 -4.47 8.16
C PHE A 164 -25.49 -3.79 7.09
N ARG A 165 -25.08 -2.55 7.36
CA ARG A 165 -24.36 -1.69 6.41
C ARG A 165 -22.85 -1.74 6.65
N VAL A 166 -22.11 -2.16 5.63
CA VAL A 166 -20.65 -2.19 5.63
C VAL A 166 -20.15 -1.31 4.50
N LEU A 167 -19.37 -0.29 4.85
CA LEU A 167 -18.83 0.69 3.91
C LEU A 167 -17.31 0.57 3.81
N VAL A 168 -16.78 0.60 2.59
CA VAL A 168 -15.35 0.65 2.30
C VAL A 168 -15.02 1.96 1.58
N LEU A 169 -14.17 2.79 2.20
CA LEU A 169 -13.64 4.01 1.59
C LEU A 169 -12.26 3.75 1.00
N GLU A 170 -12.06 4.05 -0.28
CA GLU A 170 -10.77 3.91 -0.96
C GLU A 170 -10.37 5.21 -1.66
N LYS A 171 -9.12 5.63 -1.47
CA LYS A 171 -8.59 6.88 -2.04
C LYS A 171 -8.41 6.80 -3.54
N ALA A 172 -8.09 5.62 -4.08
CA ALA A 172 -7.86 5.41 -5.49
C ALA A 172 -9.14 5.66 -6.28
N GLY A 173 -9.04 6.34 -7.43
CA GLY A 173 -10.21 6.63 -8.29
C GLY A 173 -10.90 5.38 -8.84
N ASP A 174 -10.18 4.27 -8.90
CA ASP A 174 -10.69 2.94 -9.20
C ASP A 174 -10.12 1.92 -8.21
N MET A 175 -10.89 0.89 -7.90
CA MET A 175 -10.43 -0.20 -7.05
C MET A 175 -9.16 -0.87 -7.63
N GLY A 176 -8.14 -1.00 -6.79
CA GLY A 176 -6.85 -1.57 -7.17
C GLY A 176 -5.84 -0.57 -7.72
N ALA A 177 -6.22 0.65 -8.12
CA ALA A 177 -5.31 1.57 -8.83
C ALA A 177 -4.13 2.07 -7.98
N HIS A 178 -4.23 2.00 -6.64
CA HIS A 178 -3.12 2.29 -5.70
C HIS A 178 -2.40 1.05 -5.16
N ILE A 179 -2.72 -0.14 -5.67
CA ILE A 179 -2.15 -1.41 -5.22
C ILE A 179 -0.87 -1.72 -5.99
N LEU A 180 0.19 -2.02 -5.25
CA LEU A 180 1.48 -2.40 -5.81
C LEU A 180 2.10 -3.54 -5.01
N SER A 181 2.46 -4.63 -5.69
CA SER A 181 3.13 -5.78 -5.08
C SER A 181 3.86 -6.63 -6.13
N GLY A 182 4.92 -7.32 -5.74
CA GLY A 182 5.47 -8.40 -6.59
C GLY A 182 4.44 -9.52 -6.81
N ALA A 183 3.64 -9.81 -5.79
CA ALA A 183 2.42 -10.63 -5.84
C ALA A 183 2.57 -12.10 -6.26
N VAL A 184 3.41 -12.84 -5.53
CA VAL A 184 3.23 -14.30 -5.38
C VAL A 184 2.36 -14.54 -4.15
N ILE A 185 1.07 -14.83 -4.36
CA ILE A 185 0.07 -14.96 -3.29
C ILE A 185 -0.04 -16.41 -2.81
N GLN A 186 -0.18 -16.58 -1.49
CA GLN A 186 -0.53 -17.84 -0.85
C GLN A 186 -2.06 -17.94 -0.76
N PRO A 187 -2.70 -18.97 -1.32
CA PRO A 187 -4.15 -18.98 -1.52
C PRO A 187 -4.95 -19.26 -0.25
N THR A 188 -4.31 -19.56 0.88
CA THR A 188 -5.00 -20.07 2.09
C THR A 188 -6.12 -19.17 2.59
N ALA A 189 -5.92 -17.85 2.60
CA ALA A 189 -6.95 -16.92 3.07
C ALA A 189 -8.06 -16.69 2.04
N ILE A 190 -7.71 -16.59 0.74
CA ILE A 190 -8.73 -16.43 -0.30
C ILE A 190 -9.58 -17.69 -0.46
N SER A 191 -8.98 -18.88 -0.39
CA SER A 191 -9.73 -20.15 -0.40
C SER A 191 -10.59 -20.36 0.84
N GLU A 192 -10.32 -19.67 1.95
CA GLU A 192 -11.21 -19.67 3.11
C GLU A 192 -12.39 -18.70 2.90
N LEU A 193 -12.12 -17.52 2.34
CA LEU A 193 -13.12 -16.47 2.12
C LEU A 193 -14.07 -16.75 0.93
N ILE A 194 -13.50 -17.25 -0.17
CA ILE A 194 -14.17 -17.58 -1.44
C ILE A 194 -13.59 -18.92 -1.93
N PRO A 195 -14.14 -20.07 -1.48
CA PRO A 195 -13.54 -21.38 -1.73
C PRO A 195 -13.37 -21.76 -3.20
N ASP A 196 -14.27 -21.28 -4.06
CA ASP A 196 -14.36 -21.55 -5.50
C ASP A 196 -13.73 -20.43 -6.36
N TRP A 197 -12.84 -19.59 -5.80
CA TRP A 197 -12.29 -18.41 -6.46
C TRP A 197 -11.54 -18.66 -7.78
N LEU A 198 -11.15 -19.91 -8.09
CA LEU A 198 -10.57 -20.32 -9.37
C LEU A 198 -11.40 -21.39 -10.12
N ASP A 199 -12.51 -21.84 -9.55
CA ASP A 199 -13.27 -22.95 -10.11
C ASP A 199 -13.92 -22.53 -11.44
N GLU A 200 -13.73 -23.31 -12.50
CA GLU A 200 -14.28 -23.01 -13.83
C GLU A 200 -15.81 -22.94 -13.85
N SER A 201 -16.48 -23.56 -12.89
CA SER A 201 -17.94 -23.48 -12.72
C SER A 201 -18.40 -22.16 -12.09
N ASN A 202 -17.50 -21.42 -11.42
CA ASN A 202 -17.80 -20.09 -10.90
C ASN A 202 -17.62 -19.05 -12.03
N PRO A 203 -18.71 -18.43 -12.55
CA PRO A 203 -18.63 -17.44 -13.62
C PRO A 203 -17.87 -16.17 -13.20
N ASN A 204 -17.78 -15.92 -11.89
CA ASN A 204 -17.13 -14.78 -11.26
C ASN A 204 -15.74 -15.14 -10.70
N ARG A 205 -15.15 -16.28 -11.10
CA ARG A 205 -13.81 -16.69 -10.67
C ARG A 205 -12.74 -15.68 -11.11
N PHE A 206 -11.62 -15.67 -10.41
CA PHE A 206 -10.47 -14.87 -10.80
C PHE A 206 -9.69 -15.55 -11.95
N GLU A 207 -9.63 -14.92 -13.12
CA GLU A 207 -9.06 -15.54 -14.32
C GLU A 207 -7.55 -15.29 -14.50
N HIS A 208 -6.96 -14.36 -13.75
CA HIS A 208 -5.59 -13.87 -13.97
C HIS A 208 -4.55 -14.50 -13.02
N ALA A 209 -4.73 -15.77 -12.66
CA ALA A 209 -3.80 -16.50 -11.81
C ALA A 209 -2.83 -17.38 -12.62
N THR A 210 -1.53 -17.13 -12.49
CA THR A 210 -0.50 -18.04 -13.01
C THR A 210 0.02 -18.93 -11.88
N PRO A 211 -0.15 -20.26 -11.92
CA PRO A 211 0.43 -21.14 -10.93
C PRO A 211 1.95 -20.93 -10.83
N ALA A 212 2.47 -20.79 -9.61
CA ALA A 212 3.91 -20.73 -9.40
C ALA A 212 4.53 -22.10 -9.74
N GLY A 213 5.56 -22.07 -10.59
CA GLY A 213 6.27 -23.24 -11.10
C GLY A 213 7.62 -23.41 -10.42
N THR A 214 8.68 -22.90 -11.06
CA THR A 214 10.06 -23.08 -10.58
C THR A 214 10.47 -21.95 -9.65
N ASP A 215 11.01 -22.29 -8.47
CA ASP A 215 11.63 -21.35 -7.53
C ASP A 215 13.16 -21.31 -7.70
N LYS A 216 13.74 -20.11 -7.84
CA LYS A 216 15.19 -19.90 -7.87
C LYS A 216 15.60 -18.86 -6.81
N MET A 217 16.39 -19.26 -5.81
CA MET A 217 17.04 -18.34 -4.88
C MET A 217 18.50 -18.11 -5.29
N ARG A 218 18.92 -16.84 -5.40
CA ARG A 218 20.24 -16.47 -5.94
C ARG A 218 20.99 -15.48 -5.04
N PHE A 219 22.32 -15.57 -5.06
CA PHE A 219 23.21 -14.53 -4.56
C PHE A 219 23.92 -13.88 -5.75
N LEU A 220 23.78 -12.56 -5.89
CA LEU A 220 24.33 -11.81 -7.01
C LEU A 220 25.67 -11.18 -6.61
N THR A 221 26.66 -11.41 -7.46
CA THR A 221 27.84 -10.55 -7.58
C THR A 221 27.60 -9.57 -8.74
N LYS A 222 28.54 -8.69 -9.05
CA LYS A 222 28.38 -7.73 -10.16
C LYS A 222 28.10 -8.41 -11.52
N THR A 223 28.66 -9.60 -11.74
CA THR A 223 28.67 -10.26 -13.06
C THR A 223 28.10 -11.67 -13.05
N SER A 224 27.77 -12.22 -11.88
CA SER A 224 27.43 -13.64 -11.73
C SER A 224 26.30 -13.86 -10.72
N SER A 225 25.47 -14.85 -11.02
CA SER A 225 24.34 -15.29 -10.18
C SER A 225 24.63 -16.69 -9.64
N LEU A 226 24.83 -16.79 -8.32
CA LEU A 226 25.14 -18.05 -7.64
C LEU A 226 23.88 -18.65 -7.03
N PRO A 227 23.58 -19.95 -7.21
CA PRO A 227 22.47 -20.60 -6.53
C PRO A 227 22.67 -20.64 -5.01
N VAL A 228 21.61 -20.38 -4.26
CA VAL A 228 21.56 -20.56 -2.80
C VAL A 228 20.40 -21.50 -2.48
N PRO A 229 20.52 -22.41 -1.49
CA PRO A 229 19.40 -23.25 -1.07
C PRO A 229 18.20 -22.40 -0.65
N THR A 230 17.04 -22.62 -1.27
CA THR A 230 15.79 -21.96 -0.91
C THR A 230 15.30 -22.49 0.45
N PRO A 231 15.10 -21.62 1.46
CA PRO A 231 14.48 -22.01 2.72
C PRO A 231 13.11 -22.67 2.49
N PRO A 232 12.71 -23.70 3.27
CA PRO A 232 11.40 -24.33 3.11
C PRO A 232 10.24 -23.34 3.24
N GLN A 233 10.40 -22.33 4.11
CA GLN A 233 9.40 -21.28 4.31
C GLN A 233 9.18 -20.43 3.04
N MET A 234 10.16 -20.34 2.14
CA MET A 234 10.11 -19.53 0.91
C MET A 234 9.63 -20.32 -0.33
N SER A 235 9.28 -21.59 -0.18
CA SER A 235 8.72 -22.38 -1.28
C SER A 235 7.41 -21.76 -1.76
N ASN A 236 7.24 -21.69 -3.09
CA ASN A 236 6.02 -21.21 -3.72
C ASN A 236 5.17 -22.33 -4.30
N HIS A 237 5.40 -23.58 -3.89
CA HIS A 237 4.52 -24.68 -4.27
C HIS A 237 3.08 -24.41 -3.79
N GLY A 238 2.11 -24.47 -4.70
CA GLY A 238 0.70 -24.18 -4.42
C GLY A 238 0.35 -22.68 -4.36
N ASN A 239 1.32 -21.78 -4.63
CA ASN A 239 1.06 -20.36 -4.72
C ASN A 239 0.76 -19.93 -6.17
N TYR A 240 0.30 -18.69 -6.33
CA TYR A 240 -0.02 -18.11 -7.63
C TYR A 240 0.68 -16.77 -7.80
N ILE A 241 1.18 -16.51 -9.01
CA ILE A 241 1.66 -15.20 -9.45
C ILE A 241 0.47 -14.47 -10.07
N VAL A 242 0.17 -13.27 -9.56
CA VAL A 242 -0.98 -12.46 -9.98
C VAL A 242 -0.58 -10.99 -10.16
N SER A 243 -1.38 -10.21 -10.87
CA SER A 243 -1.43 -8.77 -10.67
C SER A 243 -2.27 -8.51 -9.41
N LEU A 244 -1.69 -7.92 -8.36
CA LEU A 244 -2.43 -7.65 -7.14
C LEU A 244 -3.43 -6.50 -7.35
N ASN A 245 -3.11 -5.56 -8.24
CA ASN A 245 -4.04 -4.57 -8.75
C ASN A 245 -5.31 -5.21 -9.32
N GLN A 246 -5.19 -6.20 -10.22
CA GLN A 246 -6.35 -6.91 -10.78
C GLN A 246 -7.07 -7.77 -9.74
N PHE A 247 -6.32 -8.42 -8.85
CA PHE A 247 -6.89 -9.23 -7.78
C PHE A 247 -7.73 -8.39 -6.81
N VAL A 248 -7.29 -7.18 -6.45
CA VAL A 248 -8.04 -6.27 -5.60
C VAL A 248 -9.26 -5.71 -6.31
N LYS A 249 -9.16 -5.39 -7.62
CA LYS A 249 -10.33 -5.02 -8.41
C LYS A 249 -11.40 -6.13 -8.38
N TRP A 250 -10.97 -7.37 -8.63
CA TRP A 250 -11.84 -8.54 -8.55
C TRP A 250 -12.44 -8.73 -7.15
N LEU A 251 -11.66 -8.57 -6.08
CA LEU A 251 -12.18 -8.61 -4.70
C LEU A 251 -13.22 -7.51 -4.43
N GLY A 252 -13.06 -6.32 -5.03
CA GLY A 252 -14.03 -5.23 -4.95
C GLY A 252 -15.37 -5.64 -5.53
N GLU A 253 -15.36 -6.21 -6.74
CA GLU A 253 -16.57 -6.74 -7.38
C GLU A 253 -17.24 -7.83 -6.53
N ARG A 254 -16.44 -8.74 -5.94
CA ARG A 254 -16.97 -9.78 -5.02
C ARG A 254 -17.54 -9.18 -3.72
N ALA A 255 -17.02 -8.04 -3.26
CA ALA A 255 -17.55 -7.32 -2.10
C ALA A 255 -18.90 -6.67 -2.41
N GLU A 256 -19.02 -5.99 -3.55
CA GLU A 256 -20.28 -5.41 -4.01
C GLU A 256 -21.36 -6.48 -4.20
N GLU A 257 -21.00 -7.65 -4.74
CA GLU A 257 -21.92 -8.79 -4.93
C GLU A 257 -22.56 -9.29 -3.63
N VAL A 258 -21.87 -9.21 -2.49
CA VAL A 258 -22.41 -9.61 -1.19
C VAL A 258 -23.07 -8.44 -0.44
N GLY A 259 -23.18 -7.26 -1.07
CA GLY A 259 -23.87 -6.09 -0.55
C GLY A 259 -22.99 -5.13 0.26
N VAL A 260 -21.68 -5.12 0.05
CA VAL A 260 -20.79 -4.09 0.60
C VAL A 260 -20.94 -2.81 -0.22
N GLU A 261 -21.00 -1.66 0.45
CA GLU A 261 -20.90 -0.35 -0.19
C GLU A 261 -19.42 -0.02 -0.41
N VAL A 262 -18.95 -0.03 -1.66
CA VAL A 262 -17.53 0.21 -2.01
C VAL A 262 -17.39 1.56 -2.71
N TYR A 263 -16.73 2.51 -2.07
CA TYR A 263 -16.59 3.90 -2.54
C TYR A 263 -15.13 4.20 -2.92
N PRO A 264 -14.69 3.88 -4.16
CA PRO A 264 -13.43 4.37 -4.69
C PRO A 264 -13.51 5.87 -4.97
N GLY A 265 -12.38 6.55 -4.87
CA GLY A 265 -12.27 8.00 -5.04
C GLY A 265 -12.59 8.81 -3.77
N PHE A 266 -12.87 8.16 -2.64
CA PHE A 266 -13.19 8.82 -1.38
C PHE A 266 -12.07 8.60 -0.35
N ALA A 267 -11.25 9.64 -0.14
CA ALA A 267 -10.14 9.54 0.78
C ALA A 267 -10.54 9.95 2.20
N ALA A 268 -10.51 9.01 3.15
CA ALA A 268 -10.62 9.34 4.57
C ALA A 268 -9.42 10.21 4.99
N ALA A 269 -9.70 11.44 5.41
CA ALA A 269 -8.71 12.47 5.74
C ALA A 269 -8.66 12.79 7.23
N GLU A 270 -9.72 12.47 7.97
CA GLU A 270 -9.86 12.81 9.38
C GLU A 270 -10.46 11.64 10.18
N VAL A 271 -9.98 11.43 11.41
CA VAL A 271 -10.59 10.49 12.37
C VAL A 271 -11.53 11.27 13.27
N LEU A 272 -12.79 10.84 13.34
CA LEU A 272 -13.80 11.44 14.19
C LEU A 272 -13.82 10.73 15.54
N TYR A 273 -13.84 11.49 16.64
CA TYR A 273 -13.87 10.96 17.99
C TYR A 273 -15.15 11.32 18.72
N GLY A 274 -15.68 10.39 19.51
CA GLY A 274 -16.75 10.63 20.47
C GLY A 274 -16.27 11.48 21.65
N SER A 275 -17.23 11.97 22.44
CA SER A 275 -16.95 12.71 23.67
C SER A 275 -16.25 11.87 24.75
N ASP A 276 -16.39 10.55 24.69
CA ASP A 276 -15.68 9.56 25.51
C ASP A 276 -14.26 9.25 25.01
N GLY A 277 -13.86 9.83 23.87
CA GLY A 277 -12.57 9.63 23.24
C GLY A 277 -12.47 8.38 22.36
N SER A 278 -13.56 7.61 22.18
CA SER A 278 -13.63 6.50 21.23
C SER A 278 -13.63 6.99 19.78
N VAL A 279 -13.25 6.13 18.83
CA VAL A 279 -13.39 6.46 17.40
C VAL A 279 -14.86 6.31 17.01
N LYS A 280 -15.48 7.41 16.58
CA LYS A 280 -16.87 7.47 16.11
C LYS A 280 -16.97 7.22 14.60
N GLY A 281 -15.88 7.37 13.85
CA GLY A 281 -15.91 7.29 12.40
C GLY A 281 -14.75 8.01 11.72
N VAL A 282 -14.94 8.36 10.46
CA VAL A 282 -13.99 9.16 9.68
C VAL A 282 -14.72 10.22 8.84
N ALA A 283 -13.99 11.23 8.40
CA ALA A 283 -14.47 12.15 7.37
C ALA A 283 -13.60 12.09 6.12
N THR A 284 -14.20 12.28 4.95
CA THR A 284 -13.46 12.39 3.68
C THR A 284 -12.77 13.74 3.58
N ASN A 285 -11.82 13.86 2.64
CA ASN A 285 -11.18 15.14 2.35
C ASN A 285 -12.21 16.17 1.83
N ASP A 286 -11.98 17.44 2.14
CA ASP A 286 -12.65 18.55 1.49
C ASP A 286 -12.15 18.65 0.02
N LEU A 287 -12.99 19.16 -0.87
CA LEU A 287 -12.69 19.39 -2.28
C LEU A 287 -12.70 20.89 -2.58
N GLY A 288 -12.00 21.28 -3.65
CA GLY A 288 -12.01 22.67 -4.10
C GLY A 288 -11.32 23.66 -3.14
N ILE A 289 -10.26 23.23 -2.45
CA ILE A 289 -9.35 24.14 -1.73
C ILE A 289 -8.16 24.43 -2.64
N GLY A 290 -7.78 25.70 -2.78
CA GLY A 290 -6.62 26.17 -3.54
C GLY A 290 -5.29 25.89 -2.83
N ARG A 291 -4.18 26.05 -3.55
CA ARG A 291 -2.83 25.84 -2.99
C ARG A 291 -2.49 26.76 -1.83
N ASP A 292 -3.10 27.93 -1.79
CA ASP A 292 -3.00 28.94 -0.73
C ASP A 292 -3.85 28.60 0.52
N GLY A 293 -4.64 27.52 0.46
CA GLY A 293 -5.56 27.11 1.53
C GLY A 293 -6.91 27.81 1.48
N GLN A 294 -7.16 28.66 0.49
CA GLN A 294 -8.44 29.35 0.33
C GLN A 294 -9.45 28.48 -0.43
N PRO A 295 -10.76 28.62 -0.14
CA PRO A 295 -11.79 27.88 -0.86
C PRO A 295 -11.93 28.44 -2.27
N LYS A 296 -12.09 27.55 -3.25
CA LYS A 296 -12.48 27.89 -4.62
C LYS A 296 -14.00 28.00 -4.72
N ASP A 297 -14.49 28.51 -5.85
CA ASP A 297 -15.92 28.53 -6.18
C ASP A 297 -16.55 27.11 -6.20
N THR A 298 -15.73 26.07 -6.34
CA THR A 298 -16.12 24.66 -6.32
C THR A 298 -15.86 23.98 -4.98
N PHE A 299 -15.69 24.75 -3.89
CA PHE A 299 -15.44 24.18 -2.57
C PHE A 299 -16.61 23.31 -2.09
N GLU A 300 -16.29 22.12 -1.61
CA GLU A 300 -17.24 21.18 -1.04
C GLU A 300 -16.62 20.53 0.20
N ARG A 301 -17.35 20.55 1.32
CA ARG A 301 -16.90 19.90 2.55
C ARG A 301 -16.95 18.39 2.38
N GLY A 302 -15.94 17.71 2.91
CA GLY A 302 -15.94 16.26 3.00
C GLY A 302 -17.10 15.74 3.86
N MET A 303 -17.51 14.52 3.59
CA MET A 303 -18.62 13.85 4.25
C MET A 303 -18.13 13.05 5.47
N GLU A 304 -18.92 13.03 6.54
CA GLU A 304 -18.68 12.20 7.71
C GLU A 304 -19.36 10.83 7.58
N PHE A 305 -18.63 9.79 7.95
CA PHE A 305 -19.16 8.43 8.06
C PHE A 305 -19.04 8.00 9.51
N HIS A 306 -20.17 8.01 10.24
CA HIS A 306 -20.24 7.57 11.62
C HIS A 306 -20.45 6.05 11.63
N ALA A 307 -19.62 5.35 12.38
CA ALA A 307 -19.63 3.90 12.46
C ALA A 307 -19.48 3.41 13.88
N ARG A 308 -20.11 2.27 14.17
CA ARG A 308 -19.97 1.59 15.46
C ARG A 308 -18.60 0.91 15.59
N VAL A 309 -18.02 0.52 14.46
CA VAL A 309 -16.63 0.07 14.33
C VAL A 309 -15.99 0.70 13.10
N THR A 310 -14.83 1.31 13.29
CA THR A 310 -13.96 1.78 12.18
C THR A 310 -12.72 0.90 12.07
N MET A 311 -12.54 0.21 10.94
CA MET A 311 -11.35 -0.60 10.68
C MET A 311 -10.36 0.13 9.78
N PHE A 312 -9.10 0.24 10.22
CA PHE A 312 -8.04 0.94 9.50
C PHE A 312 -7.19 -0.05 8.70
N GLY A 313 -7.50 -0.16 7.41
CA GLY A 313 -6.84 -1.01 6.41
C GLY A 313 -6.03 -0.22 5.36
N GLU A 314 -5.55 0.99 5.68
CA GLU A 314 -4.76 1.88 4.79
C GLU A 314 -3.45 1.24 4.26
N GLY A 315 -3.01 0.14 4.89
CA GLY A 315 -1.82 -0.60 4.54
C GLY A 315 -0.56 0.02 5.13
N CYS A 316 0.58 -0.19 4.47
CA CYS A 316 1.87 0.26 4.98
C CYS A 316 1.90 1.79 5.19
N HIS A 317 2.11 2.18 6.45
CA HIS A 317 2.23 3.57 6.90
C HIS A 317 1.00 4.44 6.55
N GLY A 318 -0.18 4.00 7.02
CA GLY A 318 -1.44 4.73 6.91
C GLY A 318 -1.42 6.10 7.59
N SER A 319 -2.02 7.10 6.95
CA SER A 319 -2.04 8.50 7.42
C SER A 319 -2.93 8.70 8.63
N LEU A 320 -4.04 7.97 8.72
CA LEU A 320 -4.93 7.98 9.89
C LEU A 320 -4.45 6.95 10.92
N THR A 321 -3.93 5.81 10.45
CA THR A 321 -3.34 4.74 11.26
C THR A 321 -2.26 5.28 12.19
N LYS A 322 -1.34 6.12 11.69
CA LYS A 322 -0.31 6.73 12.55
C LYS A 322 -0.89 7.63 13.64
N GLN A 323 -2.04 8.28 13.38
CA GLN A 323 -2.70 9.14 14.35
C GLN A 323 -3.38 8.32 15.45
N VAL A 324 -4.15 7.28 15.08
CA VAL A 324 -4.80 6.39 16.07
C VAL A 324 -3.78 5.59 16.89
N ILE A 325 -2.68 5.14 16.28
CA ILE A 325 -1.56 4.51 17.01
C ILE A 325 -1.03 5.45 18.09
N LYS A 326 -0.85 6.73 17.77
CA LYS A 326 -0.38 7.74 18.72
C LYS A 326 -1.43 8.07 19.79
N LYS A 327 -2.69 8.26 19.39
CA LYS A 327 -3.80 8.66 20.26
C LYS A 327 -4.05 7.63 21.38
N PHE A 328 -3.98 6.35 21.05
CA PHE A 328 -4.25 5.25 21.98
C PHE A 328 -2.98 4.54 22.49
N ASP A 329 -1.80 5.08 22.19
CA ASP A 329 -0.49 4.49 22.54
C ASP A 329 -0.39 2.99 22.20
N LEU A 330 -0.80 2.64 20.97
CA LEU A 330 -0.94 1.25 20.55
C LEU A 330 0.39 0.50 20.46
N ARG A 331 1.53 1.20 20.55
CA ARG A 331 2.88 0.61 20.50
C ARG A 331 3.56 0.53 21.87
N LYS A 332 2.85 0.77 22.97
CA LYS A 332 3.44 0.73 24.33
C LYS A 332 4.18 -0.58 24.66
N ASP A 333 3.68 -1.71 24.13
CA ASP A 333 4.18 -3.06 24.40
C ASP A 333 4.91 -3.69 23.18
N SER A 334 5.21 -2.90 22.15
CA SER A 334 5.88 -3.37 20.94
C SER A 334 7.01 -2.45 20.49
N GLN A 335 7.84 -2.92 19.56
CA GLN A 335 8.89 -2.09 18.97
C GLN A 335 8.32 -1.17 17.89
N HIS A 336 9.09 -0.14 17.52
CA HIS A 336 8.78 0.62 16.32
C HIS A 336 8.71 -0.30 15.10
N GLN A 337 7.88 0.06 14.14
CA GLN A 337 7.88 -0.60 12.84
C GLN A 337 9.15 -0.21 12.09
N THR A 338 9.72 -1.17 11.35
CA THR A 338 10.76 -0.93 10.34
C THR A 338 10.17 -1.18 8.97
N TYR A 339 10.79 -0.63 7.94
CA TYR A 339 10.20 -0.56 6.62
C TYR A 339 11.26 -0.76 5.52
N GLY A 340 10.80 -1.17 4.35
CA GLY A 340 11.55 -1.12 3.10
C GLY A 340 10.79 -0.35 2.05
N ILE A 341 11.48 0.08 0.99
CA ILE A 341 10.86 0.61 -0.22
C ILE A 341 11.01 -0.41 -1.34
N GLY A 342 9.89 -0.90 -1.87
CA GLY A 342 9.84 -1.76 -3.04
C GLY A 342 9.59 -0.93 -4.28
N LEU A 343 10.48 -1.06 -5.26
CA LEU A 343 10.30 -0.53 -6.61
C LEU A 343 9.94 -1.68 -7.53
N LYS A 344 8.96 -1.48 -8.41
CA LYS A 344 8.47 -2.50 -9.34
C LYS A 344 8.34 -1.93 -10.75
N GLU A 345 8.70 -2.75 -11.72
CA GLU A 345 8.30 -2.58 -13.12
C GLU A 345 7.60 -3.86 -13.62
N VAL A 346 6.72 -3.69 -14.59
CA VAL A 346 6.15 -4.81 -15.38
C VAL A 346 6.63 -4.67 -16.80
N TRP A 347 7.10 -5.77 -17.36
CA TRP A 347 7.68 -5.86 -18.68
C TRP A 347 6.95 -6.88 -19.54
N GLU A 348 6.68 -6.52 -20.78
CA GLU A 348 6.38 -7.48 -21.85
C GLU A 348 7.72 -7.92 -22.45
N VAL A 349 8.00 -9.21 -22.45
CA VAL A 349 9.29 -9.77 -22.90
C VAL A 349 9.10 -10.66 -24.13
N GLU A 350 10.18 -10.94 -24.84
CA GLU A 350 10.16 -11.89 -25.96
C GLU A 350 9.75 -13.29 -25.48
N PRO A 351 8.86 -14.01 -26.20
CA PRO A 351 8.38 -15.33 -25.78
C PRO A 351 9.50 -16.34 -25.49
N GLU A 352 10.62 -16.26 -26.20
CA GLU A 352 11.77 -17.16 -26.04
C GLU A 352 12.52 -16.93 -24.73
N LYS A 353 12.35 -15.76 -24.10
CA LYS A 353 12.94 -15.39 -22.80
C LYS A 353 11.96 -15.61 -21.64
N PHE A 354 10.73 -16.00 -21.93
CA PHE A 354 9.67 -16.16 -20.93
C PHE A 354 9.57 -17.60 -20.41
N GLU A 355 9.75 -17.78 -19.10
CA GLU A 355 9.52 -19.05 -18.38
C GLU A 355 8.25 -18.96 -17.52
N LYS A 356 7.07 -19.35 -18.04
CA LYS A 356 5.79 -19.22 -17.31
C LYS A 356 5.85 -19.84 -15.91
N GLY A 357 5.44 -19.08 -14.89
CA GLY A 357 5.44 -19.53 -13.50
C GLY A 357 6.81 -19.47 -12.82
N LEU A 358 7.86 -18.98 -13.48
CA LEU A 358 9.17 -18.80 -12.86
C LEU A 358 9.11 -17.73 -11.75
N VAL A 359 9.67 -18.06 -10.59
CA VAL A 359 9.83 -17.17 -9.45
C VAL A 359 11.31 -17.09 -9.08
N VAL A 360 11.92 -15.92 -9.24
CA VAL A 360 13.31 -15.67 -8.87
C VAL A 360 13.37 -14.66 -7.73
N HIS A 361 14.13 -14.99 -6.70
CA HIS A 361 14.53 -14.07 -5.65
C HIS A 361 16.06 -13.99 -5.61
N ALA A 362 16.61 -12.80 -5.40
CA ALA A 362 18.03 -12.65 -5.25
C ALA A 362 18.42 -11.59 -4.22
N MET A 363 19.60 -11.76 -3.64
CA MET A 363 20.22 -10.82 -2.71
C MET A 363 21.67 -10.53 -3.12
N GLY A 364 22.30 -9.53 -2.52
CA GLY A 364 23.64 -9.07 -2.89
C GLY A 364 23.58 -7.91 -3.87
N TYR A 365 24.36 -7.97 -4.95
CA TYR A 365 24.43 -6.90 -5.95
C TYR A 365 23.02 -6.50 -6.45
N PRO A 366 22.71 -5.20 -6.58
CA PRO A 366 23.62 -4.05 -6.54
C PRO A 366 23.83 -3.41 -5.17
N LEU A 367 23.15 -3.91 -4.14
CA LEU A 367 23.20 -3.35 -2.80
C LEU A 367 24.54 -3.68 -2.11
N PRO A 368 25.09 -2.75 -1.31
CA PRO A 368 26.23 -3.05 -0.46
C PRO A 368 25.82 -4.01 0.66
N SER A 369 26.80 -4.74 1.21
CA SER A 369 26.59 -5.71 2.29
C SER A 369 26.08 -5.12 3.62
N SER A 370 26.15 -3.79 3.75
CA SER A 370 25.60 -3.02 4.88
C SER A 370 24.12 -2.67 4.73
N THR A 371 23.53 -2.88 3.55
CA THR A 371 22.14 -2.53 3.26
C THR A 371 21.32 -3.79 3.06
N TYR A 372 20.28 -3.96 3.89
CA TYR A 372 19.32 -5.04 3.69
C TYR A 372 18.45 -4.76 2.47
N GLY A 373 18.20 -5.79 1.68
CA GLY A 373 17.34 -5.71 0.53
C GLY A 373 17.56 -6.89 -0.41
N GLY A 374 16.80 -6.88 -1.50
CA GLY A 374 16.83 -7.97 -2.46
C GLY A 374 15.91 -7.70 -3.63
N SER A 375 16.14 -8.44 -4.71
CA SER A 375 15.42 -8.33 -5.95
C SER A 375 14.49 -9.51 -6.17
N PHE A 376 13.43 -9.29 -6.95
CA PHE A 376 12.56 -10.34 -7.42
C PHE A 376 12.32 -10.24 -8.94
N MET A 377 11.99 -11.37 -9.57
CA MET A 377 11.57 -11.46 -10.97
C MET A 377 10.60 -12.63 -11.14
N TYR A 378 9.36 -12.35 -11.54
CA TYR A 378 8.28 -13.31 -11.64
C TYR A 378 7.66 -13.29 -13.04
N HIS A 379 7.51 -14.46 -13.64
CA HIS A 379 6.99 -14.63 -14.99
C HIS A 379 5.53 -15.10 -14.93
N PHE A 380 4.59 -14.29 -15.43
CA PHE A 380 3.15 -14.51 -15.30
C PHE A 380 2.37 -14.10 -16.55
N GLY A 381 1.11 -14.51 -16.60
CA GLY A 381 0.22 -14.24 -17.72
C GLY A 381 0.79 -14.78 -19.03
N ASP A 382 0.72 -13.93 -20.06
CA ASP A 382 1.23 -14.19 -21.40
C ASP A 382 2.41 -13.25 -21.68
N ASN A 383 3.63 -13.75 -21.41
CA ASN A 383 4.91 -13.05 -21.62
C ASN A 383 5.12 -11.78 -20.77
N LEU A 384 4.51 -11.73 -19.57
CA LEU A 384 4.72 -10.63 -18.62
C LEU A 384 5.73 -11.00 -17.54
N VAL A 385 6.65 -10.10 -17.26
CA VAL A 385 7.63 -10.23 -16.18
C VAL A 385 7.47 -9.06 -15.21
N ALA A 386 7.11 -9.37 -13.97
CA ALA A 386 7.17 -8.43 -12.86
C ALA A 386 8.54 -8.54 -12.20
N LEU A 387 9.30 -7.45 -12.14
CA LEU A 387 10.55 -7.41 -11.39
C LEU A 387 10.63 -6.18 -10.49
N GLY A 388 11.46 -6.29 -9.47
CA GLY A 388 11.64 -5.20 -8.54
C GLY A 388 12.85 -5.36 -7.63
N LEU A 389 13.14 -4.28 -6.92
CA LEU A 389 14.16 -4.22 -5.89
C LEU A 389 13.52 -3.65 -4.62
N VAL A 390 13.73 -4.34 -3.50
CA VAL A 390 13.41 -3.86 -2.16
C VAL A 390 14.70 -3.38 -1.51
N VAL A 391 14.64 -2.19 -0.93
CA VAL A 391 15.73 -1.60 -0.12
C VAL A 391 15.16 -1.25 1.25
N ALA A 392 15.73 -1.80 2.32
CA ALA A 392 15.31 -1.41 3.66
C ALA A 392 15.62 0.05 3.94
N LEU A 393 14.70 0.77 4.57
CA LEU A 393 14.81 2.19 4.86
C LEU A 393 15.74 2.47 6.05
N ASP A 394 16.31 1.45 6.70
CA ASP A 394 17.39 1.59 7.67
C ASP A 394 18.78 1.76 7.03
N TYR A 395 18.89 1.99 5.71
CA TYR A 395 20.19 2.24 5.06
C TYR A 395 20.85 3.53 5.59
N GLU A 396 22.17 3.49 5.79
CA GLU A 396 22.90 4.59 6.43
C GLU A 396 23.39 5.66 5.44
N ASN A 397 23.71 5.28 4.20
CA ASN A 397 24.38 6.15 3.22
C ASN A 397 23.39 7.11 2.53
N PRO A 398 23.49 8.44 2.74
CA PRO A 398 22.55 9.39 2.16
C PRO A 398 22.74 9.61 0.65
N TRP A 399 23.83 9.12 0.05
CA TRP A 399 24.05 9.18 -1.40
C TRP A 399 23.35 8.05 -2.17
N MET A 400 22.84 7.03 -1.47
CA MET A 400 22.15 5.92 -2.10
C MET A 400 20.76 6.37 -2.60
N SER A 401 20.45 6.01 -3.84
CA SER A 401 19.09 6.12 -4.38
C SER A 401 18.52 4.73 -4.67
N PRO A 402 17.48 4.29 -3.94
CA PRO A 402 16.80 3.03 -4.24
C PRO A 402 16.33 2.91 -5.69
N TYR A 403 15.90 4.03 -6.30
CA TYR A 403 15.58 4.10 -7.71
C TYR A 403 16.77 3.78 -8.60
N GLN A 404 17.91 4.44 -8.37
CA GLN A 404 19.10 4.22 -9.19
C GLN A 404 19.71 2.83 -8.97
N GLU A 405 19.69 2.29 -7.75
CA GLU A 405 20.09 0.89 -7.51
C GLU A 405 19.19 -0.07 -8.28
N PHE A 406 17.87 0.17 -8.34
CA PHE A 406 16.97 -0.64 -9.14
C PHE A 406 17.26 -0.54 -10.65
N GLN A 407 17.53 0.65 -11.18
CA GLN A 407 17.92 0.82 -12.59
C GLN A 407 19.25 0.11 -12.90
N LYS A 408 20.23 0.20 -11.99
CA LYS A 408 21.54 -0.49 -12.07
C LYS A 408 21.42 -2.01 -11.98
N MET A 409 20.50 -2.52 -11.17
CA MET A 409 20.21 -3.96 -11.05
C MET A 409 19.85 -4.58 -12.40
N LYS A 410 19.03 -3.88 -13.20
CA LYS A 410 18.53 -4.40 -14.48
C LYS A 410 19.62 -4.68 -15.51
N HIS A 411 20.79 -4.07 -15.36
CA HIS A 411 21.97 -4.33 -16.21
C HIS A 411 22.76 -5.58 -15.81
N HIS A 412 22.49 -6.18 -14.65
CA HIS A 412 23.10 -7.44 -14.27
C HIS A 412 22.66 -8.54 -15.26
N PRO A 413 23.56 -9.45 -15.72
CA PRO A 413 23.25 -10.42 -16.78
C PRO A 413 21.96 -11.23 -16.59
N MET A 414 21.65 -11.61 -15.34
CA MET A 414 20.42 -12.34 -15.00
C MET A 414 19.13 -11.60 -15.41
N PHE A 415 19.09 -10.27 -15.24
CA PHE A 415 17.92 -9.47 -15.61
C PHE A 415 18.02 -9.02 -17.07
N LYS A 416 19.20 -8.52 -17.47
CA LYS A 416 19.45 -8.05 -18.83
C LYS A 416 19.06 -9.07 -19.90
N ASN A 417 19.41 -10.35 -19.70
CA ASN A 417 19.09 -11.41 -20.65
C ASN A 417 17.57 -11.66 -20.82
N VAL A 418 16.74 -11.27 -19.83
CA VAL A 418 15.28 -11.36 -19.89
C VAL A 418 14.67 -10.09 -20.48
N LEU A 419 15.25 -8.92 -20.17
CA LEU A 419 14.69 -7.61 -20.52
C LEU A 419 15.11 -7.09 -21.89
N GLU A 420 16.25 -7.53 -22.43
CA GLU A 420 16.69 -7.14 -23.77
C GLU A 420 15.62 -7.44 -24.82
N GLY A 421 15.29 -6.47 -25.67
CA GLY A 421 14.22 -6.60 -26.67
C GLY A 421 12.80 -6.43 -26.11
N GLY A 422 12.62 -6.46 -24.79
CA GLY A 422 11.35 -6.26 -24.12
C GLY A 422 10.92 -4.79 -24.00
N LYS A 423 9.72 -4.59 -23.46
CA LYS A 423 9.09 -3.28 -23.26
C LYS A 423 8.61 -3.14 -21.82
N CYS A 424 9.10 -2.12 -21.11
CA CYS A 424 8.56 -1.71 -19.82
C CYS A 424 7.18 -1.07 -20.02
N ILE A 425 6.13 -1.65 -19.43
CA ILE A 425 4.74 -1.20 -19.59
C ILE A 425 4.18 -0.52 -18.33
N SER A 426 4.78 -0.76 -17.17
CA SER A 426 4.31 -0.21 -15.89
C SER A 426 5.46 0.05 -14.94
N TYR A 427 5.32 1.04 -14.07
CA TYR A 427 6.24 1.36 -12.98
C TYR A 427 5.45 1.74 -11.73
N GLY A 428 6.01 1.45 -10.56
CA GLY A 428 5.60 2.08 -9.32
C GLY A 428 6.52 1.76 -8.16
N ALA A 429 6.20 2.32 -7.00
CA ALA A 429 6.87 1.97 -5.76
C ALA A 429 5.93 2.08 -4.55
N ARG A 430 6.18 1.24 -3.54
CA ARG A 430 5.44 1.25 -2.28
C ARG A 430 6.35 0.87 -1.13
N ALA A 431 6.25 1.59 -0.02
CA ALA A 431 6.85 1.12 1.22
C ALA A 431 6.17 -0.17 1.68
N LEU A 432 6.92 -1.05 2.32
CA LEU A 432 6.44 -2.27 2.95
C LEU A 432 6.96 -2.34 4.39
N VAL A 433 6.24 -3.02 5.26
CA VAL A 433 6.63 -3.23 6.66
C VAL A 433 7.62 -4.40 6.77
N GLU A 434 8.65 -4.22 7.59
CA GLU A 434 9.73 -5.18 7.82
C GLU A 434 9.95 -5.53 9.30
N GLY A 435 9.21 -4.91 10.23
CA GLY A 435 9.41 -5.10 11.66
C GLY A 435 8.89 -6.44 12.19
N GLY A 436 7.95 -7.06 11.46
CA GLY A 436 7.45 -8.40 11.76
C GLY A 436 6.88 -8.51 13.18
N PHE A 437 7.10 -9.67 13.80
CA PHE A 437 6.48 -10.04 15.09
C PHE A 437 6.72 -9.04 16.23
N GLN A 438 7.90 -8.43 16.28
CA GLN A 438 8.30 -7.51 17.35
C GLN A 438 7.56 -6.17 17.29
N SER A 439 7.01 -5.82 16.13
CA SER A 439 6.44 -4.50 15.84
C SER A 439 4.92 -4.53 15.68
N ILE A 440 4.27 -5.66 15.98
CA ILE A 440 2.81 -5.77 15.99
C ILE A 440 2.29 -4.91 17.16
N PRO A 441 1.48 -3.87 16.90
CA PRO A 441 0.90 -3.03 17.94
C PRO A 441 -0.29 -3.73 18.62
N ASN A 442 -0.86 -3.10 19.64
CA ASN A 442 -2.24 -3.38 20.02
C ASN A 442 -3.15 -3.05 18.83
N VAL A 443 -3.99 -4.00 18.45
CA VAL A 443 -4.73 -4.00 17.18
C VAL A 443 -6.20 -3.62 17.32
N ALA A 444 -6.71 -3.57 18.54
CA ALA A 444 -8.06 -3.13 18.87
C ALA A 444 -8.00 -1.93 19.83
N PHE A 445 -8.94 -1.01 19.68
CA PHE A 445 -9.10 0.18 20.51
C PHE A 445 -10.58 0.59 20.55
N PRO A 446 -11.00 1.51 21.43
CA PRO A 446 -12.40 1.91 21.52
C PRO A 446 -12.92 2.44 20.18
N GLY A 447 -13.90 1.75 19.58
CA GLY A 447 -14.52 2.10 18.31
C GLY A 447 -13.75 1.70 17.05
N GLY A 448 -12.65 0.94 17.15
CA GLY A 448 -11.95 0.52 15.94
C GLY A 448 -10.84 -0.52 16.09
N ALA A 449 -10.26 -0.88 14.94
CA ALA A 449 -9.21 -1.88 14.84
C ALA A 449 -8.22 -1.59 13.70
N LEU A 450 -6.98 -2.09 13.83
CA LEU A 450 -5.96 -2.08 12.78
C LEU A 450 -5.93 -3.44 12.07
N ILE A 451 -5.97 -3.44 10.74
CA ILE A 451 -5.94 -4.67 9.93
C ILE A 451 -4.85 -4.61 8.86
N GLY A 452 -4.35 -5.77 8.43
CA GLY A 452 -3.33 -5.88 7.38
C GLY A 452 -2.02 -5.19 7.71
N ASP A 453 -1.41 -4.54 6.71
CA ASP A 453 -0.11 -3.89 6.85
C ASP A 453 -0.14 -2.64 7.74
N SER A 454 -1.33 -2.10 8.03
CA SER A 454 -1.51 -1.07 9.07
C SER A 454 -1.04 -1.57 10.44
N ALA A 455 -1.29 -2.86 10.73
CA ALA A 455 -0.84 -3.55 11.94
C ALA A 455 0.51 -4.28 11.77
N GLY A 456 0.99 -4.49 10.54
CA GLY A 456 2.33 -4.98 10.29
C GLY A 456 2.47 -6.49 10.01
N PHE A 457 1.48 -7.13 9.39
CA PHE A 457 1.44 -8.61 9.26
C PHE A 457 2.21 -9.22 8.08
N VAL A 458 3.29 -8.58 7.61
CA VAL A 458 4.13 -9.11 6.53
C VAL A 458 5.14 -10.14 7.04
N ASN A 459 5.19 -11.29 6.36
CA ASN A 459 6.28 -12.23 6.50
C ASN A 459 7.45 -11.81 5.59
N VAL A 460 8.42 -11.12 6.18
CA VAL A 460 9.53 -10.48 5.44
C VAL A 460 10.38 -11.51 4.68
N PRO A 461 10.83 -12.64 5.27
CA PRO A 461 11.63 -13.60 4.52
C PRO A 461 10.87 -14.26 3.36
N LYS A 462 9.55 -14.48 3.50
CA LYS A 462 8.71 -15.00 2.41
C LYS A 462 8.40 -13.95 1.32
N VAL A 463 8.62 -12.67 1.62
CA VAL A 463 8.17 -11.51 0.84
C VAL A 463 6.65 -11.58 0.58
N LYS A 464 5.88 -11.94 1.63
CA LYS A 464 4.43 -12.15 1.53
C LYS A 464 3.69 -11.52 2.72
N GLY A 465 2.73 -10.66 2.41
CA GLY A 465 1.81 -10.07 3.40
C GLY A 465 0.34 -10.30 3.08
N THR A 466 -0.03 -10.51 1.80
CA THR A 466 -1.42 -10.54 1.35
C THR A 466 -2.28 -11.56 2.08
N HIS A 467 -1.81 -12.80 2.26
CA HIS A 467 -2.58 -13.85 2.93
C HIS A 467 -2.83 -13.53 4.41
N ASN A 468 -1.83 -12.99 5.10
CA ASN A 468 -1.98 -12.54 6.48
C ASN A 468 -2.88 -11.31 6.57
N ALA A 469 -2.79 -10.39 5.60
CA ALA A 469 -3.62 -9.20 5.53
C ALA A 469 -5.11 -9.58 5.38
N MET A 470 -5.43 -10.46 4.43
CA MET A 470 -6.78 -10.99 4.24
C MET A 470 -7.28 -11.70 5.50
N LYS A 471 -6.50 -12.63 6.06
CA LYS A 471 -6.89 -13.36 7.27
C LYS A 471 -7.10 -12.43 8.47
N SER A 472 -6.28 -11.39 8.62
CA SER A 472 -6.46 -10.40 9.69
C SER A 472 -7.76 -9.61 9.56
N GLY A 473 -8.19 -9.33 8.33
CA GLY A 473 -9.48 -8.69 8.04
C GLY A 473 -10.65 -9.61 8.39
N MET A 474 -10.58 -10.90 8.02
CA MET A 474 -11.60 -11.89 8.37
C MET A 474 -11.76 -12.07 9.88
N LEU A 475 -10.64 -12.12 10.62
CA LEU A 475 -10.67 -12.24 12.09
C LEU A 475 -11.24 -10.97 12.75
N ALA A 476 -10.94 -9.78 12.21
CA ALA A 476 -11.51 -8.53 12.69
C ALA A 476 -13.02 -8.45 12.41
N ALA A 477 -13.45 -8.93 11.24
CA ALA A 477 -14.85 -9.04 10.85
C ALA A 477 -15.63 -9.95 11.81
N GLU A 478 -15.11 -11.13 12.12
CA GLU A 478 -15.73 -12.07 13.06
C GLU A 478 -15.86 -11.47 14.47
N ALA A 479 -14.82 -10.80 14.96
CA ALA A 479 -14.85 -10.11 16.24
C ALA A 479 -15.82 -8.92 16.27
N ALA A 480 -15.87 -8.14 15.18
CA ALA A 480 -16.81 -7.02 15.05
C ALA A 480 -18.26 -7.50 15.01
N TRP A 481 -18.56 -8.54 14.23
CA TRP A 481 -19.88 -9.14 14.20
C TRP A 481 -20.33 -9.63 15.58
N GLY A 482 -19.44 -10.33 16.30
CA GLY A 482 -19.70 -10.79 17.67
C GLY A 482 -19.99 -9.64 18.64
N ALA A 483 -19.21 -8.56 18.59
CA ALA A 483 -19.36 -7.41 19.47
C ALA A 483 -20.63 -6.58 19.15
N LEU A 484 -20.93 -6.38 17.86
CA LEU A 484 -22.08 -5.59 17.40
C LEU A 484 -23.42 -6.26 17.68
N ASN A 485 -23.45 -7.59 17.86
CA ASN A 485 -24.64 -8.33 18.28
C ASN A 485 -24.88 -8.33 19.80
N GLN A 486 -23.89 -7.91 20.60
CA GLN A 486 -23.99 -7.86 22.06
C GLN A 486 -24.35 -6.48 22.61
N SER A 487 -24.17 -5.43 21.80
CA SER A 487 -24.57 -4.06 22.12
C SER A 487 -25.49 -3.56 21.02
N ASN A 488 -26.51 -2.77 21.36
CA ASN A 488 -27.37 -2.14 20.35
C ASN A 488 -27.01 -0.66 20.11
N ASP A 489 -26.24 -0.05 21.02
CA ASP A 489 -25.93 1.39 20.96
C ASP A 489 -24.43 1.66 21.05
N GLY A 490 -24.00 2.73 20.38
CA GLY A 490 -22.65 3.26 20.46
C GLY A 490 -21.56 2.43 19.77
N THR A 491 -20.33 2.92 19.90
CA THR A 491 -19.13 2.26 19.40
C THR A 491 -18.75 1.07 20.27
N VAL A 492 -18.19 0.02 19.69
CA VAL A 492 -17.80 -1.19 20.43
C VAL A 492 -16.28 -1.41 20.46
N PHE A 493 -15.82 -2.20 21.43
CA PHE A 493 -14.42 -2.65 21.51
C PHE A 493 -14.34 -4.13 21.09
N LEU A 494 -13.35 -4.47 20.25
CA LEU A 494 -13.20 -5.82 19.69
C LEU A 494 -12.31 -6.70 20.59
N TYR A 495 -12.80 -7.09 21.77
CA TYR A 495 -12.02 -7.87 22.74
C TYR A 495 -11.47 -9.19 22.16
N ASP A 496 -12.27 -9.87 21.34
CA ASP A 496 -11.92 -11.19 20.79
C ASP A 496 -10.93 -11.12 19.63
N TYR A 497 -10.68 -9.93 19.06
CA TYR A 497 -9.85 -9.81 17.87
C TYR A 497 -8.39 -10.19 18.14
N GLU A 498 -7.83 -9.66 19.23
CA GLU A 498 -6.43 -9.92 19.58
C GLU A 498 -6.20 -11.39 19.96
N ASP A 499 -7.11 -11.99 20.72
CA ASP A 499 -7.06 -13.40 21.08
C ASP A 499 -7.16 -14.32 19.86
N SER A 500 -8.05 -13.99 18.93
CA SER A 500 -8.21 -14.73 17.68
C SER A 500 -6.97 -14.61 16.80
N LEU A 501 -6.37 -13.42 16.72
CA LEU A 501 -5.09 -13.22 16.04
C LEU A 501 -3.98 -14.07 16.65
N ARG A 502 -3.81 -14.06 17.98
CA ARG A 502 -2.77 -14.84 18.69
C ARG A 502 -2.92 -16.35 18.49
N LYS A 503 -4.14 -16.84 18.29
CA LYS A 503 -4.46 -18.25 17.99
C LYS A 503 -4.33 -18.59 16.49
N SER A 504 -4.28 -17.60 15.62
CA SER A 504 -4.31 -17.77 14.16
C SER A 504 -2.97 -18.24 13.57
N SER A 505 -3.00 -18.58 12.28
CA SER A 505 -1.82 -18.86 11.47
C SER A 505 -0.86 -17.67 11.38
N ILE A 506 -1.36 -16.44 11.42
CA ILE A 506 -0.55 -15.21 11.34
C ILE A 506 0.47 -15.18 12.48
N TRP A 507 0.01 -15.38 13.72
CA TRP A 507 0.87 -15.28 14.90
C TRP A 507 1.96 -16.35 14.90
N LYS A 508 1.57 -17.59 14.56
CA LYS A 508 2.51 -18.71 14.45
C LYS A 508 3.56 -18.46 13.36
N GLU A 509 3.12 -17.99 12.20
CA GLU A 509 3.98 -17.74 11.05
C GLU A 509 5.00 -16.62 11.34
N LEU A 510 4.53 -15.46 11.83
CA LEU A 510 5.43 -14.33 12.12
C LEU A 510 6.39 -14.63 13.27
N LYS A 511 5.92 -15.39 14.28
CA LYS A 511 6.78 -15.82 15.39
C LYS A 511 7.89 -16.77 14.92
N GLU A 512 7.63 -17.65 13.95
CA GLU A 512 8.64 -18.58 13.41
C GLU A 512 9.83 -17.85 12.79
N VAL A 513 9.58 -16.72 12.10
CA VAL A 513 10.60 -16.00 11.33
C VAL A 513 11.12 -14.73 12.02
N ARG A 514 10.70 -14.47 13.26
CA ARG A 514 10.89 -13.19 13.97
C ARG A 514 12.32 -12.70 14.07
N ASN A 515 13.32 -13.58 14.07
CA ASN A 515 14.71 -13.17 14.24
C ASN A 515 15.47 -13.00 12.92
N MET A 516 14.90 -13.40 11.78
CA MET A 516 15.60 -13.35 10.50
C MET A 516 15.97 -11.91 10.13
N ARG A 517 15.01 -10.97 10.06
CA ARG A 517 15.30 -9.56 9.71
C ARG A 517 16.24 -8.85 10.71
N PRO A 518 16.03 -8.94 12.04
CA PRO A 518 16.96 -8.34 13.01
C PRO A 518 18.38 -8.90 12.97
N SER A 519 18.58 -10.15 12.53
CA SER A 519 19.91 -10.78 12.50
C SER A 519 20.89 -10.07 11.55
N PHE A 520 20.39 -9.30 10.58
CA PHE A 520 21.18 -8.48 9.67
C PHE A 520 21.78 -7.24 10.32
N HIS A 521 21.35 -6.89 11.54
CA HIS A 521 21.90 -5.75 12.26
C HIS A 521 23.23 -6.07 12.98
N THR A 522 23.71 -7.30 12.94
CA THR A 522 25.01 -7.64 13.54
C THR A 522 26.16 -6.95 12.80
N PRO A 523 27.37 -6.81 13.40
CA PRO A 523 28.53 -6.27 12.69
C PRO A 523 28.92 -7.03 11.41
N LEU A 524 28.43 -8.26 11.24
CA LEU A 524 28.64 -9.09 10.06
C LEU A 524 27.64 -8.80 8.92
N GLY A 525 26.70 -7.86 9.11
CA GLY A 525 25.76 -7.37 8.10
C GLY A 525 25.04 -8.47 7.34
N LEU A 526 24.98 -8.35 6.01
CA LEU A 526 24.42 -9.33 5.08
C LEU A 526 24.86 -10.77 5.38
N TYR A 527 26.16 -11.01 5.56
CA TYR A 527 26.69 -12.36 5.73
C TYR A 527 26.29 -12.99 7.08
N GLY A 528 26.33 -12.20 8.15
CA GLY A 528 25.85 -12.65 9.47
C GLY A 528 24.35 -12.94 9.47
N GLY A 529 23.57 -12.05 8.84
CA GLY A 529 22.14 -12.23 8.70
C GLY A 529 21.77 -13.45 7.86
N MET A 530 22.48 -13.70 6.76
CA MET A 530 22.30 -14.90 5.95
C MET A 530 22.63 -16.18 6.72
N ALA A 531 23.77 -16.21 7.44
CA ALA A 531 24.18 -17.37 8.21
C ALA A 531 23.16 -17.70 9.32
N TYR A 532 22.72 -16.67 10.06
CA TYR A 532 21.70 -16.83 11.09
C TYR A 532 20.35 -17.24 10.51
N SER A 533 19.91 -16.60 9.41
CA SER A 533 18.64 -16.93 8.75
C SER A 533 18.65 -18.36 8.19
N GLY A 534 19.78 -18.83 7.66
CA GLY A 534 19.96 -20.23 7.25
C GLY A 534 19.86 -21.19 8.43
N LEU A 535 20.55 -20.89 9.53
CA LEU A 535 20.46 -21.67 10.77
C LEU A 535 19.01 -21.72 11.30
N GLU A 536 18.33 -20.58 11.33
CA GLU A 536 16.96 -20.49 11.80
C GLU A 536 15.98 -21.22 10.88
N ALA A 537 16.11 -21.07 9.56
CA ALA A 537 15.22 -21.70 8.58
C ALA A 537 15.35 -23.23 8.54
N PHE A 538 16.58 -23.75 8.51
CA PHE A 538 16.84 -25.17 8.26
C PHE A 538 16.97 -26.00 9.55
N VAL A 539 17.46 -25.42 10.65
CA VAL A 539 17.78 -26.15 11.88
C VAL A 539 16.83 -25.79 13.02
N LEU A 540 16.79 -24.52 13.43
CA LEU A 540 16.08 -24.11 14.65
C LEU A 540 14.56 -23.96 14.45
N LYS A 541 14.11 -23.68 13.22
CA LYS A 541 12.72 -23.50 12.81
C LYS A 541 11.95 -22.54 13.72
N GLY A 542 12.60 -21.43 14.10
CA GLY A 542 12.04 -20.42 15.01
C GLY A 542 11.82 -20.87 16.47
N ARG A 543 12.20 -22.10 16.85
CA ARG A 543 11.99 -22.71 18.18
C ARG A 543 13.06 -22.32 19.20
N VAL A 544 13.44 -21.05 19.18
CA VAL A 544 14.41 -20.49 20.12
C VAL A 544 13.70 -19.78 21.28
N PRO A 545 14.26 -19.77 22.50
CA PRO A 545 13.67 -19.10 23.67
C PRO A 545 13.96 -17.59 23.74
N TRP A 546 14.47 -16.97 22.67
CA TRP A 546 14.78 -15.53 22.61
C TRP A 546 14.10 -14.86 21.41
N THR A 547 14.05 -13.53 21.44
CA THR A 547 13.62 -12.68 20.32
C THR A 547 14.61 -11.53 20.17
N LEU A 548 15.25 -11.42 19.01
CA LEU A 548 16.14 -10.33 18.66
C LEU A 548 15.35 -9.02 18.53
N LYS A 549 15.99 -7.89 18.82
CA LYS A 549 15.38 -6.56 18.71
C LYS A 549 15.85 -5.85 17.45
N HIS A 550 14.99 -4.99 16.91
CA HIS A 550 15.38 -3.99 15.92
C HIS A 550 16.34 -2.98 16.56
N LYS A 551 17.14 -2.32 15.73
CA LYS A 551 18.05 -1.27 16.18
C LYS A 551 17.33 0.08 16.28
N LYS A 552 17.69 1.02 15.42
CA LYS A 552 17.12 2.36 15.35
C LYS A 552 15.88 2.32 14.46
N PRO A 553 14.94 3.26 14.61
CA PRO A 553 13.95 3.52 13.57
C PRO A 553 14.64 4.01 12.29
N ASP A 554 14.01 3.77 11.15
CA ASP A 554 14.60 3.95 9.82
C ASP A 554 15.07 5.40 9.56
N TYR A 555 14.30 6.40 9.98
CA TYR A 555 14.67 7.81 9.89
C TYR A 555 15.98 8.13 10.63
N ALA A 556 16.25 7.44 11.74
CA ALA A 556 17.41 7.67 12.60
C ALA A 556 18.65 6.86 12.17
N ALA A 557 18.56 6.06 11.11
CA ALA A 557 19.66 5.23 10.62
C ALA A 557 20.62 5.99 9.69
N THR A 558 20.12 7.00 8.97
CA THR A 558 20.92 7.81 8.04
C THR A 558 22.05 8.54 8.77
N LYS A 559 23.29 8.44 8.28
CA LYS A 559 24.42 9.21 8.81
C LYS A 559 24.75 10.40 7.89
N PRO A 560 25.54 11.39 8.36
CA PRO A 560 25.98 12.51 7.55
C PRO A 560 26.69 12.11 6.25
N ALA A 561 26.48 12.92 5.21
CA ALA A 561 26.96 12.67 3.85
C ALA A 561 28.48 12.74 3.70
N ASP A 562 29.18 13.43 4.60
CA ASP A 562 30.64 13.51 4.65
C ASP A 562 31.30 12.20 5.15
N GLN A 563 30.52 11.29 5.75
CA GLN A 563 30.99 9.96 6.16
C GLN A 563 30.95 8.93 5.02
N PHE A 564 30.44 9.30 3.85
CA PHE A 564 30.29 8.40 2.72
C PHE A 564 30.80 9.03 1.42
N THR A 565 31.37 8.18 0.57
CA THR A 565 31.68 8.56 -0.80
C THR A 565 30.39 8.76 -1.59
N LYS A 566 30.28 9.90 -2.28
CA LYS A 566 29.18 10.16 -3.22
C LYS A 566 29.12 9.05 -4.27
N ILE A 567 27.92 8.53 -4.50
CA ILE A 567 27.69 7.49 -5.51
C ILE A 567 27.35 8.17 -6.83
N GLU A 568 28.17 7.93 -7.85
CA GLU A 568 27.90 8.33 -9.22
C GLU A 568 27.22 7.16 -9.95
N TYR A 569 25.96 7.35 -10.31
CA TYR A 569 25.18 6.37 -11.06
C TYR A 569 25.34 6.58 -12.57
N GLU A 570 25.38 5.48 -13.32
CA GLU A 570 25.42 5.52 -14.77
C GLU A 570 24.14 6.13 -15.33
N LYS A 571 24.26 6.86 -16.45
CA LYS A 571 23.09 7.41 -17.13
C LYS A 571 22.22 6.27 -17.69
N PRO A 572 20.90 6.38 -17.61
CA PRO A 572 20.00 5.37 -18.17
C PRO A 572 20.18 5.28 -19.69
N ASP A 573 20.10 4.06 -20.21
CA ASP A 573 20.23 3.75 -21.65
C ASP A 573 18.92 3.96 -22.45
N GLY A 574 17.81 4.23 -21.77
CA GLY A 574 16.48 4.40 -22.36
C GLY A 574 15.89 3.10 -22.91
N LYS A 575 16.52 1.95 -22.65
CA LYS A 575 16.11 0.63 -23.17
C LYS A 575 15.79 -0.33 -22.05
N ILE A 576 16.76 -0.58 -21.16
CA ILE A 576 16.63 -1.44 -19.99
C ILE A 576 16.50 -0.61 -18.73
N SER A 577 17.15 0.56 -18.72
CA SER A 577 17.15 1.54 -17.64
C SER A 577 16.57 2.88 -18.12
N PHE A 578 15.88 3.58 -17.23
CA PHE A 578 15.17 4.82 -17.56
C PHE A 578 15.48 5.91 -16.54
N ASP A 579 15.25 7.16 -16.95
CA ASP A 579 15.20 8.27 -16.01
C ASP A 579 13.88 8.23 -15.21
N ILE A 580 13.90 8.89 -14.06
CA ILE A 580 12.78 8.84 -13.10
C ILE A 580 11.49 9.40 -13.67
N LEU A 581 11.53 10.42 -14.54
CA LEU A 581 10.32 11.04 -15.10
C LEU A 581 9.66 10.12 -16.13
N THR A 582 10.46 9.45 -16.97
CA THR A 582 9.98 8.36 -17.85
C THR A 582 9.34 7.22 -17.05
N SER A 583 9.88 6.90 -15.87
CA SER A 583 9.25 5.92 -14.96
C SER A 583 7.94 6.47 -14.38
N VAL A 584 7.93 7.70 -13.87
CA VAL A 584 6.74 8.33 -13.26
C VAL A 584 5.59 8.39 -14.25
N SER A 585 5.84 8.70 -15.53
CA SER A 585 4.78 8.72 -16.55
C SER A 585 4.09 7.36 -16.73
N ARG A 586 4.76 6.24 -16.42
CA ARG A 586 4.19 4.88 -16.47
C ARG A 586 3.38 4.50 -15.23
N THR A 587 3.37 5.33 -14.19
CA THR A 587 2.49 5.14 -13.04
C THR A 587 1.08 5.67 -13.30
N GLY A 588 0.91 6.51 -14.32
CA GLY A 588 -0.32 7.25 -14.57
C GLY A 588 -0.71 8.23 -13.47
N THR A 589 0.22 8.56 -12.55
CA THR A 589 -0.06 9.42 -11.40
C THR A 589 -0.39 10.83 -11.83
N ASN A 590 -1.39 11.43 -11.19
CA ASN A 590 -1.71 12.84 -11.34
C ASN A 590 -2.45 13.37 -10.11
N HIS A 591 -2.32 14.67 -9.87
CA HIS A 591 -3.05 15.43 -8.86
C HIS A 591 -3.39 16.81 -9.45
N GLU A 592 -4.47 17.42 -9.00
CA GLU A 592 -4.77 18.83 -9.28
C GLU A 592 -3.59 19.71 -8.82
N GLU A 593 -3.14 20.65 -9.66
CA GLU A 593 -1.95 21.46 -9.34
C GLU A 593 -2.25 22.54 -8.30
N ASP A 594 -3.47 23.08 -8.37
CA ASP A 594 -3.96 24.11 -7.46
C ASP A 594 -4.72 23.47 -6.29
N GLN A 595 -4.00 22.72 -5.45
CA GLN A 595 -4.53 22.19 -4.20
C GLN A 595 -3.47 22.26 -3.09
N PRO A 596 -3.85 22.16 -1.81
CA PRO A 596 -2.89 22.06 -0.72
C PRO A 596 -1.92 20.89 -0.91
N VAL A 597 -0.62 21.15 -0.70
CA VAL A 597 0.42 20.15 -0.87
C VAL A 597 0.29 19.08 0.23
N HIS A 598 -0.22 17.90 -0.12
CA HIS A 598 -0.42 16.78 0.80
C HIS A 598 0.86 16.22 1.45
N LEU A 599 2.03 16.69 1.00
CA LEU A 599 3.34 16.45 1.59
C LEU A 599 3.69 17.64 2.50
N GLN A 600 3.11 17.64 3.69
CA GLN A 600 3.13 18.80 4.57
C GLN A 600 4.50 18.99 5.20
N VAL A 601 5.11 20.15 4.95
CA VAL A 601 6.34 20.64 5.58
C VAL A 601 6.05 22.04 6.08
N LYS A 602 6.08 22.24 7.41
CA LYS A 602 5.61 23.48 8.05
C LYS A 602 6.43 24.72 7.64
N ASP A 603 7.74 24.55 7.53
CA ASP A 603 8.68 25.62 7.19
C ASP A 603 9.77 25.03 6.28
N TRP A 604 9.75 25.44 5.02
CA TRP A 604 10.62 24.89 3.98
C TRP A 604 12.06 25.38 4.12
N ASP A 605 12.27 26.58 4.65
CA ASP A 605 13.61 27.12 4.90
C ASP A 605 14.22 26.41 6.11
N ALA A 606 13.48 26.28 7.20
CA ALA A 606 13.94 25.53 8.37
C ALA A 606 14.16 24.04 8.09
N HIS A 607 13.40 23.45 7.15
CA HIS A 607 13.66 22.09 6.65
C HIS A 607 15.00 22.04 5.92
N THR A 608 15.23 22.97 4.99
CA THR A 608 16.47 23.07 4.21
C THR A 608 17.69 23.20 5.13
N ASP A 609 17.63 24.05 6.16
CA ASP A 609 18.71 24.27 7.12
C ASP A 609 19.12 23.00 7.88
N LYS A 610 18.17 22.09 8.10
CA LYS A 610 18.41 20.82 8.82
C LYS A 610 18.75 19.67 7.88
N ALA A 611 18.21 19.64 6.67
CA ALA A 611 18.32 18.52 5.74
C ALA A 611 19.52 18.68 4.78
N TRP A 612 19.78 19.89 4.30
CA TRP A 612 20.79 20.12 3.27
C TRP A 612 22.23 20.00 3.77
N PRO A 613 22.66 20.66 4.87
CA PRO A 613 24.07 20.57 5.28
C PRO A 613 24.54 19.15 5.63
N PRO A 614 23.84 18.38 6.49
CA PRO A 614 24.31 17.06 6.90
C PRO A 614 23.98 15.95 5.91
N PHE A 615 22.87 16.01 5.17
CA PHE A 615 22.41 14.90 4.32
C PHE A 615 22.38 15.22 2.82
N LYS A 616 22.69 16.46 2.44
CA LYS A 616 22.72 16.93 1.04
C LYS A 616 21.39 16.70 0.32
N GLY A 617 20.29 16.92 1.04
CA GLY A 617 18.95 16.77 0.50
C GLY A 617 18.61 15.33 0.15
N LEU A 618 18.61 14.43 1.14
CA LEU A 618 18.35 12.99 0.97
C LEU A 618 17.04 12.70 0.23
N GLU A 619 16.05 13.58 0.38
CA GLU A 619 14.69 13.47 -0.13
C GLU A 619 14.64 13.30 -1.65
N ASN A 620 15.56 13.95 -2.38
CA ASN A 620 15.66 13.84 -3.84
C ASN A 620 16.18 12.48 -4.32
N ARG A 621 16.72 11.63 -3.42
CA ARG A 621 17.28 10.31 -3.74
C ARG A 621 16.41 9.16 -3.27
N PHE A 622 15.82 9.26 -2.07
CA PHE A 622 14.92 8.21 -1.57
C PHE A 622 13.57 8.24 -2.27
N CYS A 623 13.16 9.40 -2.79
CA CYS A 623 11.84 9.55 -3.39
C CYS A 623 11.82 8.85 -4.74
N PRO A 624 10.95 7.83 -4.90
CA PRO A 624 10.90 7.05 -6.14
C PRO A 624 10.24 7.81 -7.30
N ALA A 625 9.77 9.05 -7.09
CA ALA A 625 9.00 9.80 -8.07
C ALA A 625 9.51 11.23 -8.32
N GLY A 626 10.70 11.60 -7.83
CA GLY A 626 11.29 12.92 -8.10
C GLY A 626 10.43 14.08 -7.57
N VAL A 627 9.74 13.88 -6.45
CA VAL A 627 8.85 14.90 -5.86
C VAL A 627 9.63 16.02 -5.19
N TYR A 628 10.77 15.72 -4.58
CA TYR A 628 11.55 16.68 -3.81
C TYR A 628 12.77 17.12 -4.60
N GLU A 629 12.93 18.43 -4.74
CA GLU A 629 14.06 19.05 -5.44
C GLU A 629 14.70 20.13 -4.57
N TYR A 630 16.00 20.30 -4.76
CA TYR A 630 16.77 21.42 -4.21
C TYR A 630 17.30 22.20 -5.40
N VAL A 631 16.57 23.25 -5.76
CA VAL A 631 16.83 24.08 -6.96
C VAL A 631 17.90 25.11 -6.61
N GLU A 632 18.89 25.30 -7.46
CA GLU A 632 19.92 26.33 -7.26
C GLU A 632 19.29 27.72 -7.11
N ASP A 633 19.64 28.41 -6.03
CA ASP A 633 19.10 29.73 -5.67
C ASP A 633 20.13 30.47 -4.80
N GLU A 634 20.87 31.40 -5.41
CA GLU A 634 21.91 32.18 -4.73
C GLU A 634 21.36 33.08 -3.61
N SER A 635 20.05 33.36 -3.58
CA SER A 635 19.43 34.16 -2.53
C SER A 635 19.24 33.41 -1.21
N LYS A 636 19.36 32.07 -1.23
CA LYS A 636 19.18 31.22 -0.05
C LYS A 636 20.52 30.94 0.66
N PRO A 637 20.54 30.78 2.00
CA PRO A 637 21.78 30.58 2.78
C PRO A 637 22.65 29.40 2.33
N HIS A 638 22.03 28.39 1.71
CA HIS A 638 22.69 27.17 1.26
C HIS A 638 22.89 27.08 -0.25
N GLY A 639 22.60 28.17 -0.98
CA GLY A 639 22.65 28.21 -2.45
C GLY A 639 21.57 27.37 -3.13
N VAL A 640 20.59 26.88 -2.37
CA VAL A 640 19.48 26.06 -2.86
C VAL A 640 18.16 26.42 -2.18
N ARG A 641 17.07 26.27 -2.92
CA ARG A 641 15.69 26.36 -2.45
C ARG A 641 15.03 25.00 -2.53
N PHE A 642 14.42 24.55 -1.43
CA PHE A 642 13.61 23.34 -1.41
C PHE A 642 12.30 23.52 -2.19
N GLN A 643 11.93 22.51 -2.97
CA GLN A 643 10.74 22.50 -3.79
C GLN A 643 10.04 21.14 -3.74
N ILE A 644 8.71 21.17 -3.61
CA ILE A 644 7.85 19.99 -3.64
C ILE A 644 6.99 20.02 -4.90
N ASN A 645 7.21 19.04 -5.78
CA ASN A 645 6.45 18.76 -7.00
C ASN A 645 5.40 17.67 -6.69
N SER A 646 4.40 18.01 -5.87
CA SER A 646 3.43 17.05 -5.31
C SER A 646 2.63 16.26 -6.34
N GLN A 647 2.44 16.82 -7.54
CA GLN A 647 1.71 16.18 -8.65
C GLN A 647 2.32 14.83 -9.07
N ASN A 648 3.63 14.64 -8.86
CA ASN A 648 4.33 13.38 -9.13
C ASN A 648 4.18 12.31 -8.04
N CYS A 649 3.54 12.61 -6.90
CA CYS A 649 3.56 11.71 -5.74
C CYS A 649 2.83 10.39 -6.00
N ILE A 650 3.53 9.27 -5.97
CA ILE A 650 2.93 7.93 -6.14
C ILE A 650 2.46 7.26 -4.84
N HIS A 651 2.28 8.07 -3.78
CA HIS A 651 1.76 7.66 -2.46
C HIS A 651 2.54 6.51 -1.79
N CYS A 652 3.84 6.38 -2.09
CA CYS A 652 4.66 5.29 -1.57
C CYS A 652 4.86 5.31 -0.05
N LYS A 653 4.70 6.48 0.59
CA LYS A 653 4.92 6.81 2.01
C LYS A 653 6.38 6.88 2.49
N THR A 654 7.36 6.66 1.61
CA THR A 654 8.79 6.64 1.99
C THR A 654 9.29 7.92 2.64
N CYS A 655 8.84 9.09 2.19
CA CYS A 655 9.29 10.38 2.72
C CYS A 655 8.96 10.56 4.21
N ASP A 656 7.74 10.22 4.60
CA ASP A 656 7.25 10.25 5.99
C ASP A 656 8.05 9.27 6.88
N ILE A 657 8.50 8.14 6.31
CA ILE A 657 9.26 7.11 7.02
C ILE A 657 10.76 7.44 7.14
N LYS A 658 11.39 7.93 6.07
CA LYS A 658 12.85 7.99 5.91
C LYS A 658 13.46 9.36 6.19
N ALA A 659 12.69 10.45 6.08
CA ALA A 659 13.22 11.79 6.33
C ALA A 659 13.78 11.89 7.77
N PRO A 660 15.10 12.14 7.94
CA PRO A 660 15.76 12.07 9.25
C PRO A 660 15.16 13.01 10.32
N GLN A 661 14.63 14.15 9.88
CA GLN A 661 14.07 15.20 10.73
C GLN A 661 12.65 14.89 11.20
N GLN A 662 11.96 13.93 10.55
CA GLN A 662 10.56 13.58 10.83
C GLN A 662 9.62 14.81 10.79
N ASP A 663 9.88 15.73 9.85
CA ASP A 663 9.13 16.97 9.63
C ASP A 663 8.29 16.95 8.35
N ILE A 664 8.38 15.89 7.54
CA ILE A 664 7.48 15.62 6.41
C ILE A 664 6.31 14.77 6.90
N ASN A 665 5.11 15.31 6.81
CA ASN A 665 3.88 14.60 7.16
C ASN A 665 3.06 14.33 5.89
N TRP A 666 2.99 13.05 5.48
CA TRP A 666 2.12 12.65 4.38
C TRP A 666 0.67 12.60 4.86
N GLN A 667 -0.19 13.32 4.15
CA GLN A 667 -1.65 13.25 4.24
C GLN A 667 -2.23 12.86 2.89
N VAL A 668 -3.52 12.54 2.88
CA VAL A 668 -4.23 12.24 1.64
C VAL A 668 -4.40 13.53 0.83
N PRO A 669 -4.14 13.52 -0.49
CA PRO A 669 -4.64 14.56 -1.39
C PRO A 669 -6.15 14.40 -1.59
N GLN A 670 -6.72 15.13 -2.55
CA GLN A 670 -8.09 14.91 -2.96
C GLN A 670 -8.32 13.44 -3.38
N GLY A 671 -9.48 12.91 -3.01
CA GLY A 671 -9.90 11.56 -3.39
C GLY A 671 -9.92 11.37 -4.90
N GLY A 672 -9.51 10.19 -5.37
CA GLY A 672 -9.42 9.86 -6.79
C GLY A 672 -8.06 10.15 -7.43
N GLU A 673 -7.21 10.92 -6.75
CA GLU A 673 -5.87 11.29 -7.23
C GLU A 673 -4.78 10.34 -6.77
N GLY A 674 -3.61 10.44 -7.41
CA GLY A 674 -2.48 9.54 -7.16
C GLY A 674 -2.23 8.59 -8.33
N PRO A 675 -1.49 7.49 -8.10
CA PRO A 675 -1.12 6.56 -9.15
C PRO A 675 -2.33 5.87 -9.79
N LYS A 676 -2.20 5.54 -11.07
CA LYS A 676 -3.15 4.71 -11.82
C LYS A 676 -2.44 3.43 -12.23
N TYR A 677 -2.02 2.66 -11.23
CA TYR A 677 -1.18 1.51 -11.50
C TYR A 677 -1.89 0.47 -12.37
N TYR A 678 -1.10 -0.14 -13.25
CA TYR A 678 -1.56 -1.13 -14.21
C TYR A 678 -0.69 -2.39 -14.10
N MET A 679 -1.34 -3.55 -13.93
CA MET A 679 -0.68 -4.88 -13.81
C MET A 679 0.29 -5.03 -12.62
N THR A 680 0.15 -4.15 -11.62
CA THR A 680 1.07 -4.03 -10.47
C THR A 680 0.70 -4.87 -9.26
#